data_AF-A0A2S0RFZ3-F1
#
_entry.id   AF-A0A2S0RFZ3-F1
#
_cell.length_a   1.000
_cell.length_b   1.000
_cell.length_c   1.000
_cell.angle_alpha   90.00
_cell.angle_beta   90.00
_cell.angle_gamma   90.00
#
_symmetry.space_group_name_H-M   'P 1'
#
loop_
_entity.id
_entity.type
_entity.pdbx_description
1 polymer ?
#
loop_
_entity_poly.entity_id
_entity_poly.type
_entity_poly.pdbx_seq_one_letter_code
_entity_poly.pdbx_strand_id
1 'polypeptide(L)'
;MICSPISKSVARRIFFISGCLANEKSNIFLLQKRQDMKKLLLLVLPFCGAFAQHSDIRPGEYESHSMGADFLLRIHDNQTYELVFLRGDFEKQGDTLHLNTNKAAHGDFVVTPIARDKNANALTVTFRGMTSRYFLNSVYIGTQHSDSRPPEYKSARDYIKGTDERDDEFTASTPVSVKIDKTKFLYLLNYKNYFTEDNSAKPTIISKFEIPDDVSEVDVDFDFNRMSDMKFRIYQDKEGQLVMTEGKSPLTFVFKGGDRNGTTVAKLQPQLIEDTDFAKNAGIVADRDELLEGVIEDAAPSYAFKYAIEQSFAAAQKTTAKSKDKFLVVYFDYENKRSRADFDAFIKLAETDLGYAMGEAYVESVDHFNFYLASDKDKALLAKNRLDAKKPQILVYNAAGDLIYHTSETLKKSMYFRSYNSAYADLKQADEHLKFDRTLSNKKAAAPELVKAFNAISKTERIQYETTVADSTTVDYETELEVVPAVDTVAAAYSDYARAAVIRDRDHLYKLKATPSEVRAKWLQIVQFYKKSNAYNQDYIDTGLSELLGDGFNSRLFNDNAEPDAATFDFLDYVFLQMPEIKKAEAAPHQSEDAERNDIDSVLGSFFGDHAYTADQSQQDKISAYYKKYIALSGGNPALLQAYFYFVQNGLSPKTEREYLDSYADFFNSVIKPESGVIENLDRAFGESFSDHTDWQGFKYEFSNSANTVAWYVVEHKLGKPDLEKAIRWSEVSHRIDSKNAYFLDTLAQLYYLNGQKQKAIATEERAASAAAGLDDPAVKLQYEEILEKMKKGTY
;
A
#
# COMPACT_ATOMS: atom_id res chain seq x y z
N MET A 1 35.08 -48.69 -24.08
CA MET A 1 35.38 -47.33 -24.58
C MET A 1 35.24 -46.40 -23.38
N ILE A 2 36.28 -46.22 -22.57
CA ILE A 2 37.51 -45.42 -22.77
C ILE A 2 37.25 -43.92 -22.49
N CYS A 3 37.91 -43.49 -21.41
CA CYS A 3 38.41 -42.17 -21.04
C CYS A 3 37.51 -41.13 -20.33
N SER A 4 37.68 -41.07 -19.00
CA SER A 4 38.15 -39.86 -18.27
C SER A 4 39.70 -39.84 -18.30
N PRO A 5 40.51 -38.91 -17.73
CA PRO A 5 40.22 -37.69 -16.92
C PRO A 5 41.16 -36.49 -17.25
N ILE A 6 41.17 -35.42 -16.44
CA ILE A 6 42.38 -34.81 -15.84
C ILE A 6 41.97 -33.81 -14.74
N SER A 7 42.73 -33.85 -13.64
CA SER A 7 42.63 -33.02 -12.43
C SER A 7 43.94 -32.28 -12.18
N LYS A 8 43.91 -31.36 -11.18
CA LYS A 8 45.01 -30.79 -10.36
C LYS A 8 45.87 -29.69 -10.99
N SER A 9 46.52 -28.76 -10.27
CA SER A 9 46.48 -28.19 -8.91
C SER A 9 47.80 -27.39 -8.72
N VAL A 10 47.85 -26.46 -7.75
CA VAL A 10 49.04 -26.05 -6.93
C VAL A 10 49.95 -24.89 -7.41
N ALA A 11 49.74 -23.72 -6.79
CA ALA A 11 50.55 -23.03 -5.76
C ALA A 11 51.94 -22.38 -6.01
N ARG A 12 52.17 -21.34 -5.16
CA ARG A 12 53.43 -20.85 -4.52
C ARG A 12 54.31 -19.88 -5.35
N ARG A 13 55.00 -18.84 -4.83
CA ARG A 13 55.20 -18.18 -3.50
C ARG A 13 56.24 -17.03 -3.69
N ILE A 14 56.39 -16.14 -2.68
CA ILE A 14 57.66 -15.57 -2.10
C ILE A 14 58.10 -14.09 -2.32
N PHE A 15 58.17 -13.36 -1.17
CA PHE A 15 59.12 -12.35 -0.58
C PHE A 15 59.44 -11.00 -1.29
N PHE A 16 59.75 -9.86 -0.62
CA PHE A 16 60.71 -9.49 0.47
C PHE A 16 60.24 -8.16 1.18
N ILE A 17 60.24 -7.97 2.52
CA ILE A 17 61.26 -7.47 3.51
C ILE A 17 61.27 -5.95 3.85
N SER A 18 61.51 -5.68 5.15
CA SER A 18 61.99 -4.48 5.89
C SER A 18 60.94 -3.44 6.33
N GLY A 19 60.92 -2.90 7.56
CA GLY A 19 61.86 -2.94 8.68
C GLY A 19 62.27 -1.53 9.15
N CYS A 20 62.04 -1.24 10.45
CA CYS A 20 62.74 -0.28 11.33
C CYS A 20 62.30 1.20 11.47
N LEU A 21 62.07 1.56 12.76
CA LEU A 21 62.62 2.72 13.54
C LEU A 21 62.26 4.15 13.07
N ALA A 22 62.10 5.20 13.87
CA ALA A 22 62.35 5.59 15.27
C ALA A 22 61.56 6.92 15.47
N ASN A 23 60.87 7.15 16.59
CA ASN A 23 61.34 7.78 17.84
C ASN A 23 61.41 9.32 17.83
N GLU A 24 61.23 9.86 19.03
CA GLU A 24 61.52 11.23 19.50
C GLU A 24 60.43 12.31 19.35
N LYS A 25 59.74 12.65 20.47
CA LYS A 25 60.13 13.65 21.50
C LYS A 25 59.86 15.08 20.99
N SER A 26 59.35 16.05 21.72
CA SER A 26 59.20 16.23 23.16
C SER A 26 58.64 17.64 23.41
N ASN A 27 57.97 17.81 24.55
CA ASN A 27 58.15 18.95 25.48
C ASN A 27 57.50 20.32 25.10
N ILE A 28 56.95 21.15 26.01
CA ILE A 28 56.98 21.23 27.49
C ILE A 28 56.17 22.48 27.96
N PHE A 29 55.91 22.55 29.28
CA PHE A 29 55.65 23.73 30.17
C PHE A 29 54.23 24.30 30.33
N LEU A 30 53.42 23.62 31.15
CA LEU A 30 53.12 23.88 32.58
C LEU A 30 53.48 25.24 33.25
N LEU A 31 52.60 25.63 34.21
CA LEU A 31 52.75 26.49 35.43
C LEU A 31 52.17 27.93 35.33
N GLN A 32 51.42 28.53 36.27
CA GLN A 32 50.96 28.17 37.63
C GLN A 32 50.05 29.28 38.23
N LYS A 33 49.14 28.92 39.18
CA LYS A 33 48.79 29.64 40.46
C LYS A 33 48.06 31.01 40.39
N ARG A 34 47.18 31.47 41.31
CA ARG A 34 46.61 31.03 42.62
C ARG A 34 45.59 32.11 43.09
N GLN A 35 44.76 31.76 44.10
CA GLN A 35 44.22 32.59 45.22
C GLN A 35 42.77 33.15 45.23
N ASP A 36 41.97 32.50 46.09
CA ASP A 36 41.30 33.01 47.32
C ASP A 36 40.24 34.14 47.31
N MET A 37 38.97 33.70 47.35
CA MET A 37 37.88 34.05 48.28
C MET A 37 37.96 35.34 49.14
N LYS A 38 36.94 36.21 49.00
CA LYS A 38 35.90 36.47 50.03
C LYS A 38 34.85 37.51 49.57
N LYS A 39 33.60 37.26 50.03
CA LYS A 39 32.36 38.07 49.97
C LYS A 39 31.46 37.81 48.76
N LEU A 40 30.40 37.02 48.98
CA LEU A 40 29.01 37.53 49.01
C LEU A 40 28.06 36.42 49.50
N LEU A 41 27.26 36.71 50.52
CA LEU A 41 26.15 35.88 50.98
C LEU A 41 24.84 36.48 50.47
N LEU A 42 23.91 35.59 50.12
CA LEU A 42 22.50 35.76 49.73
C LEU A 42 22.20 36.02 48.25
N LEU A 43 22.07 34.91 47.50
CA LEU A 43 21.09 34.81 46.43
C LEU A 43 20.30 33.49 46.59
N VAL A 44 18.98 33.62 46.53
CA VAL A 44 17.97 32.55 46.59
C VAL A 44 18.04 31.72 45.30
N LEU A 45 18.04 30.38 45.44
CA LEU A 45 17.83 29.43 44.33
C LEU A 45 16.38 29.53 43.82
N PRO A 46 16.18 29.34 42.50
CA PRO A 46 15.51 28.10 42.13
C PRO A 46 16.16 27.40 40.93
N PHE A 47 16.21 26.07 41.04
CA PHE A 47 16.06 25.08 39.97
C PHE A 47 16.62 25.45 38.58
N CYS A 48 17.83 24.98 38.29
CA CYS A 48 18.20 24.65 36.92
C CYS A 48 17.40 23.40 36.51
N GLY A 49 16.32 23.59 35.75
CA GLY A 49 15.93 22.59 34.77
C GLY A 49 17.11 22.38 33.82
N ALA A 50 17.36 21.13 33.45
CA ALA A 50 18.24 20.84 32.34
C ALA A 50 17.70 21.58 31.11
N PHE A 51 18.33 22.69 30.73
CA PHE A 51 18.12 23.30 29.43
C PHE A 51 18.50 22.23 28.40
N ALA A 52 17.53 21.79 27.61
CA ALA A 52 17.85 21.21 26.31
C ALA A 52 18.75 22.23 25.62
N GLN A 53 19.99 21.84 25.30
CA GLN A 53 20.82 22.64 24.41
C GLN A 53 20.11 22.64 23.06
N HIS A 54 19.36 23.69 22.76
CA HIS A 54 18.84 23.94 21.42
C HIS A 54 20.03 24.01 20.46
N SER A 55 20.18 23.00 19.60
CA SER A 55 21.12 23.06 18.49
C SER A 55 20.50 23.92 17.40
N ASP A 56 20.96 25.16 17.29
CA ASP A 56 20.51 26.06 16.22
C ASP A 56 20.71 25.41 14.84
N ILE A 57 19.62 25.33 14.06
CA ILE A 57 19.65 24.92 12.66
C ILE A 57 20.58 25.86 11.90
N ARG A 58 21.60 25.28 11.25
CA ARG A 58 22.68 26.05 10.62
C ARG A 58 22.26 26.52 9.22
N PRO A 59 22.46 27.80 8.87
CA PRO A 59 22.40 28.25 7.48
C PRO A 59 23.38 27.47 6.60
N GLY A 60 22.95 27.09 5.40
CA GLY A 60 23.72 26.26 4.47
C GLY A 60 22.86 25.27 3.68
N GLU A 61 23.50 24.39 2.92
CA GLU A 61 22.84 23.41 2.05
C GLU A 61 22.62 22.07 2.76
N TYR A 62 21.45 21.46 2.53
CA TYR A 62 21.06 20.14 3.02
C TYR A 62 20.50 19.30 1.87
N GLU A 63 20.85 18.02 1.80
CA GLU A 63 20.44 17.11 0.73
C GLU A 63 19.65 15.91 1.25
N SER A 64 18.66 15.44 0.49
CA SER A 64 17.96 14.17 0.71
C SER A 64 18.01 13.31 -0.55
N HIS A 65 18.18 11.99 -0.39
CA HIS A 65 18.11 11.00 -1.47
C HIS A 65 16.92 10.04 -1.28
N SER A 66 15.84 10.56 -0.71
CA SER A 66 14.63 9.79 -0.43
C SER A 66 13.78 9.66 -1.71
N MET A 67 13.00 8.58 -1.84
CA MET A 67 12.08 8.35 -2.97
C MET A 67 12.75 8.30 -4.36
N GLY A 68 14.05 8.01 -4.44
CA GLY A 68 14.76 7.89 -5.73
C GLY A 68 15.04 9.23 -6.43
N ALA A 69 14.89 10.36 -5.75
CA ALA A 69 15.17 11.71 -6.26
C ALA A 69 16.07 12.50 -5.30
N ASP A 70 16.84 13.44 -5.85
CA ASP A 70 17.72 14.32 -5.08
C ASP A 70 17.00 15.62 -4.72
N PHE A 71 16.78 15.84 -3.42
CA PHE A 71 16.19 17.08 -2.91
C PHE A 71 17.25 17.96 -2.26
N LEU A 72 17.24 19.27 -2.57
CA LEU A 72 18.18 20.24 -2.02
C LEU A 72 17.43 21.35 -1.28
N LEU A 73 17.69 21.48 0.03
CA LEU A 73 17.20 22.54 0.92
C LEU A 73 18.34 23.50 1.26
N ARG A 74 18.16 24.79 1.00
CA ARG A 74 19.10 25.86 1.38
C ARG A 74 18.46 26.73 2.44
N ILE A 75 19.10 26.87 3.59
CA ILE A 75 18.67 27.78 4.64
C ILE A 75 19.56 29.02 4.62
N HIS A 76 18.96 30.21 4.50
CA HIS A 76 19.67 31.48 4.45
C HIS A 76 19.63 32.23 5.79
N ASP A 77 20.61 33.11 6.01
CA ASP A 77 20.74 33.92 7.24
C ASP A 77 19.60 34.95 7.43
N ASN A 78 18.89 35.30 6.36
CA ASN A 78 17.81 36.30 6.34
C ASN A 78 16.41 35.71 6.61
N GLN A 79 16.34 34.54 7.23
CA GLN A 79 15.08 33.82 7.50
C GLN A 79 14.29 33.46 6.22
N THR A 80 15.00 33.21 5.12
CA THR A 80 14.43 32.65 3.90
C THR A 80 15.06 31.29 3.59
N TYR A 81 14.41 30.49 2.76
CA TYR A 81 14.95 29.21 2.31
C TYR A 81 14.69 28.98 0.82
N GLU A 82 15.47 28.08 0.23
CA GLU A 82 15.23 27.55 -1.11
C GLU A 82 15.19 26.02 -1.05
N LEU A 83 14.03 25.41 -1.29
CA LEU A 83 13.92 23.99 -1.59
C LEU A 83 13.71 23.86 -3.11
N VAL A 84 14.42 22.96 -3.79
CA VAL A 84 14.31 22.79 -5.25
C VAL A 84 12.98 22.13 -5.66
N PHE A 85 11.85 22.74 -5.27
CA PHE A 85 10.47 22.62 -5.77
C PHE A 85 9.44 23.42 -4.91
N LEU A 86 9.83 24.04 -3.78
CA LEU A 86 8.95 24.86 -2.90
C LEU A 86 9.66 26.13 -2.38
N ARG A 87 8.93 27.25 -2.25
CA ARG A 87 9.45 28.53 -1.70
C ARG A 87 8.41 29.21 -0.79
N GLY A 88 8.85 29.82 0.31
CA GLY A 88 7.96 30.52 1.25
C GLY A 88 8.70 31.15 2.43
N ASP A 89 7.94 31.75 3.34
CA ASP A 89 8.44 32.26 4.62
C ASP A 89 8.50 31.11 5.65
N PHE A 90 9.15 31.32 6.80
CA PHE A 90 9.05 30.37 7.91
C PHE A 90 8.98 31.06 9.27
N GLU A 91 8.33 30.40 10.23
CA GLU A 91 8.34 30.80 11.63
C GLU A 91 9.19 29.82 12.45
N LYS A 92 10.07 30.35 13.31
CA LYS A 92 10.93 29.55 14.19
C LYS A 92 10.30 29.44 15.58
N GLN A 93 10.06 28.21 16.03
CA GLN A 93 9.62 27.92 17.39
C GLN A 93 10.50 26.81 17.99
N GLY A 94 11.48 27.19 18.82
CA GLY A 94 12.49 26.25 19.33
C GLY A 94 13.34 25.65 18.20
N ASP A 95 13.42 24.32 18.15
CA ASP A 95 14.14 23.55 17.11
C ASP A 95 13.25 23.17 15.91
N THR A 96 12.05 23.75 15.83
CA THR A 96 11.08 23.48 14.78
C THR A 96 10.92 24.70 13.88
N LEU A 97 10.96 24.46 12.57
CA LEU A 97 10.61 25.44 11.55
C LEU A 97 9.20 25.14 11.02
N HIS A 98 8.34 26.14 11.06
CA HIS A 98 7.04 26.13 10.42
C HIS A 98 7.16 26.80 9.06
N LEU A 99 7.02 26.04 7.98
CA LEU A 99 7.09 26.60 6.64
C LEU A 99 5.73 27.19 6.25
N ASN A 100 5.70 28.50 6.02
CA ASN A 100 4.55 29.23 5.52
C ASN A 100 4.66 29.31 3.99
N THR A 101 3.90 28.48 3.29
CA THR A 101 3.77 28.55 1.83
C THR A 101 2.92 29.77 1.46
N ASN A 102 3.54 30.77 0.83
CA ASN A 102 2.79 31.92 0.33
C ASN A 102 2.07 31.56 -0.97
N LYS A 103 0.79 31.95 -1.10
CA LYS A 103 0.10 31.99 -2.40
C LYS A 103 0.94 32.86 -3.35
N ALA A 104 1.47 32.23 -4.41
CA ALA A 104 2.00 32.81 -5.63
C ALA A 104 2.16 34.35 -5.64
N ALA A 105 3.29 34.86 -5.14
CA ALA A 105 3.76 36.20 -5.55
C ALA A 105 4.40 36.18 -6.96
N HIS A 106 4.45 35.00 -7.60
CA HIS A 106 5.09 34.74 -8.88
C HIS A 106 4.19 33.80 -9.70
N GLY A 107 4.06 34.03 -11.01
CA GLY A 107 3.22 33.22 -11.90
C GLY A 107 3.83 31.85 -12.22
N ASP A 108 3.07 31.00 -12.94
CA ASP A 108 3.37 29.57 -13.18
C ASP A 108 4.67 29.26 -13.97
N PHE A 109 5.43 30.29 -14.36
CA PHE A 109 6.58 30.17 -15.26
C PHE A 109 7.78 30.97 -14.75
N VAL A 110 8.95 30.36 -14.84
CA VAL A 110 10.24 31.02 -14.59
C VAL A 110 11.03 31.05 -15.89
N VAL A 111 11.44 32.25 -16.32
CA VAL A 111 12.19 32.45 -17.57
C VAL A 111 13.63 32.87 -17.29
N THR A 112 14.58 32.11 -17.83
CA THR A 112 16.02 32.33 -17.65
C THR A 112 16.68 32.58 -19.00
N PRO A 113 17.30 33.75 -19.23
CA PRO A 113 18.10 33.99 -20.43
C PRO A 113 19.33 33.09 -20.45
N ILE A 114 19.54 32.34 -21.54
CA ILE A 114 20.65 31.38 -21.65
C ILE A 114 21.64 31.70 -22.77
N ALA A 115 21.23 32.43 -23.80
CA ALA A 115 22.13 32.92 -24.84
C ALA A 115 21.81 34.36 -25.24
N ARG A 116 22.84 35.09 -25.65
CA ARG A 116 22.75 36.48 -26.11
C ARG A 116 23.34 36.65 -27.51
N ASP A 117 22.51 37.08 -28.45
CA ASP A 117 22.90 37.50 -29.80
C ASP A 117 21.99 38.66 -30.25
N LYS A 118 22.58 39.85 -30.41
CA LYS A 118 21.89 41.07 -30.86
C LYS A 118 21.44 41.00 -32.32
N ASN A 119 22.02 40.10 -33.11
CA ASN A 119 21.70 39.94 -34.53
C ASN A 119 20.70 38.80 -34.78
N ALA A 120 20.24 38.12 -33.73
CA ALA A 120 19.26 37.05 -33.84
C ALA A 120 17.88 37.60 -34.20
N ASN A 121 17.32 37.12 -35.31
CA ASN A 121 15.96 37.47 -35.74
C ASN A 121 14.87 36.61 -35.09
N ALA A 122 15.26 35.61 -34.29
CA ALA A 122 14.36 34.69 -33.59
C ALA A 122 14.78 34.55 -32.12
N LEU A 123 13.83 34.17 -31.27
CA LEU A 123 14.04 33.77 -29.89
C LEU A 123 13.76 32.27 -29.77
N THR A 124 14.73 31.49 -29.30
CA THR A 124 14.50 30.08 -28.94
C THR A 124 13.97 30.02 -27.51
N VAL A 125 12.82 29.38 -27.32
CA VAL A 125 12.19 29.17 -26.02
C VAL A 125 12.23 27.68 -25.71
N THR A 126 12.98 27.28 -24.68
CA THR A 126 13.17 25.88 -24.31
C THR A 126 12.48 25.58 -22.99
N PHE A 127 11.48 24.70 -23.02
CA PHE A 127 10.78 24.23 -21.83
C PHE A 127 11.57 23.06 -21.21
N ARG A 128 11.90 23.17 -19.91
CA ARG A 128 12.65 22.16 -19.13
C ARG A 128 11.84 21.65 -17.93
N GLY A 129 12.28 20.52 -17.34
CA GLY A 129 11.67 19.92 -16.14
C GLY A 129 10.62 18.83 -16.41
N MET A 130 9.75 18.54 -15.42
CA MET A 130 8.59 17.64 -15.52
C MET A 130 7.50 18.21 -16.46
N THR A 131 7.84 18.48 -17.71
CA THR A 131 6.95 18.94 -18.76
C THR A 131 6.99 17.92 -19.89
N SER A 132 6.29 16.80 -19.72
CA SER A 132 6.01 15.93 -20.87
C SER A 132 5.34 16.74 -22.00
N ARG A 133 5.54 16.35 -23.27
CA ARG A 133 4.90 17.00 -24.43
C ARG A 133 3.39 17.18 -24.26
N TYR A 134 2.77 16.30 -23.47
CA TYR A 134 1.37 16.35 -23.06
C TYR A 134 0.99 17.61 -22.27
N PHE A 135 1.86 18.13 -21.39
CA PHE A 135 1.59 19.36 -20.62
C PHE A 135 1.63 20.63 -21.47
N LEU A 136 2.37 20.63 -22.58
CA LEU A 136 2.39 21.77 -23.51
C LEU A 136 1.03 21.99 -24.20
N ASN A 137 0.09 21.04 -24.11
CA ASN A 137 -1.27 21.20 -24.63
C ASN A 137 -2.04 22.34 -23.95
N SER A 138 -1.77 22.61 -22.67
CA SER A 138 -2.43 23.69 -21.92
C SER A 138 -1.62 24.99 -21.88
N VAL A 139 -0.40 25.01 -22.44
CA VAL A 139 0.48 26.18 -22.44
C VAL A 139 0.26 27.02 -23.71
N TYR A 140 0.04 28.32 -23.53
CA TYR A 140 0.01 29.29 -24.62
C TYR A 140 1.22 30.22 -24.55
N ILE A 141 1.79 30.49 -25.72
CA ILE A 141 2.89 31.43 -25.94
C ILE A 141 2.31 32.67 -26.60
N GLY A 142 2.43 33.82 -25.93
CA GLY A 142 2.06 35.11 -26.48
C GLY A 142 3.28 35.95 -26.84
N THR A 143 3.23 36.62 -27.99
CA THR A 143 4.33 37.47 -28.46
C THR A 143 3.85 38.89 -28.71
N GLN A 144 4.62 39.89 -28.28
CA GLN A 144 4.36 41.31 -28.54
C GLN A 144 5.65 42.02 -28.97
N HIS A 145 5.69 42.47 -30.22
CA HIS A 145 6.89 43.06 -30.82
C HIS A 145 7.13 44.54 -30.44
N SER A 146 6.11 45.25 -29.96
CA SER A 146 6.22 46.65 -29.52
C SER A 146 5.12 46.99 -28.52
N ASP A 147 5.32 48.05 -27.71
CA ASP A 147 4.33 48.50 -26.72
C ASP A 147 2.97 48.87 -27.35
N SER A 148 2.97 49.20 -28.64
CA SER A 148 1.82 49.68 -29.40
C SER A 148 0.98 48.60 -30.09
N ARG A 149 1.44 47.33 -30.10
CA ARG A 149 0.69 46.20 -30.68
C ARG A 149 0.10 45.33 -29.58
N PRO A 150 -1.10 44.76 -29.75
CA PRO A 150 -1.61 43.75 -28.81
C PRO A 150 -0.76 42.47 -28.89
N PRO A 151 -0.68 41.68 -27.79
CA PRO A 151 -0.05 40.37 -27.82
C PRO A 151 -0.84 39.40 -28.71
N GLU A 152 -0.12 38.58 -29.48
CA GLU A 152 -0.69 37.49 -30.27
C GLU A 152 -0.38 36.16 -29.58
N TYR A 153 -1.41 35.35 -29.29
CA TYR A 153 -1.27 34.09 -28.56
C TYR A 153 -1.42 32.89 -29.48
N LYS A 154 -0.56 31.89 -29.29
CA LYS A 154 -0.61 30.60 -29.99
C LYS A 154 -0.30 29.46 -29.03
N SER A 155 -0.95 28.31 -29.20
CA SER A 155 -0.68 27.13 -28.35
C SER A 155 0.76 26.67 -28.56
N ALA A 156 1.45 26.29 -27.49
CA ALA A 156 2.79 25.70 -27.57
C ALA A 156 2.80 24.44 -28.47
N ARG A 157 1.69 23.68 -28.50
CA ARG A 157 1.49 22.53 -29.39
C ARG A 157 1.63 22.88 -30.88
N ASP A 158 1.14 24.05 -31.29
CA ASP A 158 1.18 24.43 -32.71
C ASP A 158 2.58 24.78 -33.20
N TYR A 159 3.56 24.90 -32.31
CA TYR A 159 4.97 25.05 -32.66
C TYR A 159 5.71 23.72 -32.79
N ILE A 160 5.12 22.61 -32.32
CA ILE A 160 5.74 21.27 -32.29
C ILE A 160 5.05 20.25 -33.22
N LYS A 161 3.99 20.64 -33.94
CA LYS A 161 3.16 19.82 -34.86
C LYS A 161 3.90 19.21 -36.08
N GLY A 162 5.23 19.11 -36.11
CA GLY A 162 6.02 18.72 -37.29
C GLY A 162 7.13 17.68 -37.08
N THR A 163 7.24 17.03 -35.91
CA THR A 163 8.18 15.93 -35.68
C THR A 163 7.41 14.61 -35.60
N ASP A 164 7.88 13.58 -36.32
CA ASP A 164 7.28 12.23 -36.51
C ASP A 164 6.20 11.81 -35.49
N GLU A 165 5.02 11.42 -35.97
CA GLU A 165 3.86 10.93 -35.19
C GLU A 165 4.15 9.67 -34.34
N ARG A 166 5.36 9.10 -34.45
CA ARG A 166 5.82 7.92 -33.72
C ARG A 166 6.63 8.23 -32.45
N ASP A 167 6.89 9.51 -32.15
CA ASP A 167 7.65 9.96 -30.97
C ASP A 167 6.75 10.51 -29.84
N ASP A 168 5.45 10.21 -29.84
CA ASP A 168 4.53 10.48 -28.71
C ASP A 168 4.71 9.48 -27.55
N GLU A 169 5.92 8.93 -27.40
CA GLU A 169 6.29 8.05 -26.29
C GLU A 169 6.50 8.88 -25.00
N PHE A 170 5.95 8.38 -23.90
CA PHE A 170 5.97 9.01 -22.57
C PHE A 170 7.39 9.10 -21.97
N THR A 171 8.24 10.00 -22.47
CA THR A 171 9.55 10.29 -21.82
C THR A 171 9.47 11.59 -21.05
N ALA A 172 9.38 11.51 -19.72
CA ALA A 172 9.21 12.64 -18.80
C ALA A 172 10.48 13.51 -18.59
N SER A 173 11.41 13.59 -19.55
CA SER A 173 12.75 14.13 -19.30
C SER A 173 13.43 14.87 -20.46
N THR A 174 12.81 15.00 -21.63
CA THR A 174 13.46 15.64 -22.79
C THR A 174 12.98 17.10 -22.95
N PRO A 175 13.87 18.11 -22.87
CA PRO A 175 13.51 19.50 -23.11
C PRO A 175 12.86 19.72 -24.48
N VAL A 176 11.85 20.58 -24.54
CA VAL A 176 11.17 20.93 -25.79
C VAL A 176 11.51 22.36 -26.17
N SER A 177 12.17 22.56 -27.30
CA SER A 177 12.53 23.89 -27.81
C SER A 177 11.62 24.31 -28.96
N VAL A 178 11.08 25.52 -28.88
CA VAL A 178 10.32 26.17 -29.95
C VAL A 178 11.04 27.43 -30.40
N LYS A 179 10.95 27.76 -31.69
CA LYS A 179 11.47 29.02 -32.24
C LYS A 179 10.30 29.96 -32.53
N ILE A 180 10.38 31.17 -31.97
CA ILE A 180 9.45 32.26 -32.22
C ILE A 180 10.19 33.46 -32.80
N ASP A 181 9.47 34.35 -33.49
CA ASP A 181 10.05 35.60 -33.96
C ASP A 181 10.53 36.44 -32.78
N LYS A 182 11.63 37.19 -32.98
CA LYS A 182 12.18 38.07 -31.94
C LYS A 182 11.09 39.02 -31.41
N THR A 183 10.84 38.98 -30.11
CA THR A 183 9.73 39.70 -29.47
C THR A 183 10.23 40.57 -28.32
N LYS A 184 9.54 41.68 -28.06
CA LYS A 184 9.86 42.59 -26.94
C LYS A 184 9.29 42.04 -25.64
N PHE A 185 8.09 41.48 -25.70
CA PHE A 185 7.47 40.81 -24.55
C PHE A 185 7.01 39.40 -24.89
N LEU A 186 7.40 38.47 -24.02
CA LEU A 186 6.96 37.08 -24.02
C LEU A 186 5.87 36.91 -22.97
N TYR A 187 4.73 36.35 -23.34
CA TYR A 187 3.64 36.02 -22.44
C TYR A 187 3.53 34.50 -22.34
N LEU A 188 3.45 33.97 -21.13
CA LEU A 188 3.26 32.54 -20.87
C LEU A 188 2.07 32.36 -19.94
N LEU A 189 1.17 31.45 -20.29
CA LEU A 189 0.03 31.12 -19.46
C LEU A 189 -0.32 29.63 -19.57
N ASN A 190 -0.97 29.12 -18.53
CA ASN A 190 -1.55 27.79 -18.49
C ASN A 190 -3.08 27.91 -18.51
N TYR A 191 -3.72 27.47 -19.61
CA TYR A 191 -5.14 27.63 -19.85
C TYR A 191 -5.87 26.29 -19.85
N LYS A 192 -6.90 26.14 -18.99
CA LYS A 192 -7.75 24.92 -18.83
C LYS A 192 -6.95 23.61 -18.69
N ASN A 193 -6.23 23.49 -17.58
CA ASN A 193 -5.42 22.33 -17.22
C ASN A 193 -6.25 21.01 -17.13
N TYR A 194 -5.65 19.89 -17.56
CA TYR A 194 -6.22 18.53 -17.53
C TYR A 194 -6.51 18.00 -16.12
N PHE A 195 -5.81 18.51 -15.09
CA PHE A 195 -5.93 18.06 -13.70
C PHE A 195 -7.02 18.79 -12.89
N THR A 196 -7.88 19.60 -13.53
CA THR A 196 -8.87 20.41 -12.83
C THR A 196 -10.24 20.30 -13.48
N GLU A 197 -11.13 19.51 -12.89
CA GLU A 197 -12.53 19.39 -13.33
C GLU A 197 -13.38 20.64 -13.03
N ASP A 198 -12.91 21.58 -12.20
CA ASP A 198 -13.76 22.69 -11.73
C ASP A 198 -13.04 24.05 -11.65
N ASN A 199 -12.75 24.66 -12.80
CA ASN A 199 -12.06 25.96 -12.86
C ASN A 199 -12.74 27.01 -13.75
N SER A 200 -14.05 26.85 -14.03
CA SER A 200 -14.79 27.83 -14.85
C SER A 200 -15.01 29.20 -14.17
N ALA A 201 -14.64 29.34 -12.90
CA ALA A 201 -14.90 30.54 -12.08
C ALA A 201 -13.65 31.35 -11.69
N LYS A 202 -12.43 31.00 -12.13
CA LYS A 202 -11.19 31.70 -11.76
C LYS A 202 -10.55 32.44 -12.94
N PRO A 203 -9.93 33.63 -12.72
CA PRO A 203 -9.19 34.31 -13.77
C PRO A 203 -7.98 33.50 -14.24
N THR A 204 -7.66 33.59 -15.52
CA THR A 204 -6.42 33.05 -16.10
C THR A 204 -5.27 33.96 -15.70
N ILE A 205 -4.20 33.40 -15.14
CA ILE A 205 -2.98 34.15 -14.80
C ILE A 205 -2.02 34.11 -16.00
N ILE A 206 -1.60 35.29 -16.45
CA ILE A 206 -0.68 35.46 -17.57
C ILE A 206 0.63 36.06 -17.04
N SER A 207 1.74 35.37 -17.27
CA SER A 207 3.08 35.82 -16.93
C SER A 207 3.70 36.57 -18.12
N LYS A 208 3.85 37.89 -18.02
CA LYS A 208 4.49 38.74 -19.03
C LYS A 208 5.96 38.99 -18.68
N PHE A 209 6.87 38.74 -19.62
CA PHE A 209 8.31 38.97 -19.47
C PHE A 209 8.79 39.95 -20.53
N GLU A 210 9.56 40.96 -20.13
CA GLU A 210 10.31 41.81 -21.08
C GLU A 210 11.60 41.09 -21.48
N ILE A 211 11.79 40.85 -22.77
CA ILE A 211 12.96 40.16 -23.31
C ILE A 211 13.98 41.21 -23.74
N PRO A 212 15.20 41.22 -23.16
CA PRO A 212 16.24 42.13 -23.60
C PRO A 212 16.60 41.94 -25.08
N ASP A 213 16.89 43.04 -25.77
CA ASP A 213 17.17 43.04 -27.22
C ASP A 213 18.34 42.14 -27.61
N ASP A 214 19.28 41.90 -26.69
CA ASP A 214 20.43 41.04 -26.89
C ASP A 214 20.20 39.57 -26.54
N VAL A 215 19.05 39.16 -26.00
CA VAL A 215 18.77 37.75 -25.62
C VAL A 215 18.20 36.94 -26.79
N SER A 216 18.90 35.91 -27.23
CA SER A 216 18.49 35.07 -28.37
C SER A 216 17.90 33.73 -27.95
N GLU A 217 18.11 33.29 -26.72
CA GLU A 217 17.58 32.03 -26.19
C GLU A 217 17.20 32.16 -24.72
N VAL A 218 16.06 31.56 -24.35
CA VAL A 218 15.57 31.47 -22.97
C VAL A 218 15.19 30.04 -22.62
N ASP A 219 15.47 29.64 -21.38
CA ASP A 219 14.89 28.47 -20.74
C ASP A 219 13.63 28.87 -19.96
N VAL A 220 12.64 28.00 -19.98
CA VAL A 220 11.38 28.14 -19.26
C VAL A 220 11.18 26.92 -18.38
N ASP A 221 11.15 27.14 -17.07
CA ASP A 221 10.76 26.12 -16.10
C ASP A 221 9.30 26.35 -15.68
N PHE A 222 8.56 25.24 -15.54
CA PHE A 222 7.18 25.24 -15.05
C PHE A 222 7.18 25.03 -13.53
N ASP A 223 6.58 25.97 -12.79
CA ASP A 223 6.51 25.92 -11.33
C ASP A 223 5.12 25.44 -10.89
N PHE A 224 5.04 24.24 -10.29
CA PHE A 224 3.78 23.55 -10.00
C PHE A 224 3.14 24.13 -8.72
N ASN A 225 2.39 25.23 -8.85
CA ASN A 225 1.83 25.93 -7.69
C ASN A 225 0.52 25.30 -7.16
N ARG A 226 0.57 24.03 -6.75
CA ARG A 226 -0.54 23.33 -6.06
C ARG A 226 -0.16 22.54 -4.81
N MET A 227 1.11 22.56 -4.39
CA MET A 227 1.48 22.16 -3.02
C MET A 227 1.34 23.31 -2.00
N SER A 228 0.76 24.45 -2.41
CA SER A 228 0.56 25.64 -1.58
C SER A 228 -0.35 25.42 -0.37
N ASP A 229 -1.13 24.34 -0.35
CA ASP A 229 -2.12 24.04 0.71
C ASP A 229 -1.59 23.02 1.75
N MET A 230 -0.34 22.56 1.63
CA MET A 230 0.27 21.58 2.53
C MET A 230 1.09 22.27 3.63
N LYS A 231 0.92 21.85 4.88
CA LYS A 231 1.65 22.40 6.05
C LYS A 231 2.78 21.47 6.45
N PHE A 232 4.00 21.78 6.03
CA PHE A 232 5.17 20.99 6.38
C PHE A 232 5.79 21.45 7.70
N ARG A 233 6.24 20.47 8.50
CA ARG A 233 7.08 20.71 9.69
C ARG A 233 8.47 20.16 9.43
N ILE A 234 9.49 20.98 9.68
CA ILE A 234 10.88 20.53 9.71
C ILE A 234 11.38 20.58 11.15
N TYR A 235 11.84 19.46 11.68
CA TYR A 235 12.45 19.36 13.01
C TYR A 235 13.78 18.63 12.93
N GLN A 236 14.64 18.85 13.92
CA GLN A 236 15.90 18.14 14.04
C GLN A 236 15.68 16.79 14.76
N ASP A 237 16.08 15.68 14.16
CA ASP A 237 16.03 14.37 14.80
C ASP A 237 17.14 14.20 15.86
N LYS A 238 17.14 13.05 16.54
CA LYS A 238 18.08 12.77 17.65
C LYS A 238 19.54 12.68 17.17
N GLU A 239 19.72 12.47 15.86
CA GLU A 239 20.99 12.34 15.16
C GLU A 239 21.48 13.69 14.59
N GLY A 240 20.69 14.76 14.74
CA GLY A 240 21.04 16.10 14.31
C GLY A 240 20.68 16.42 12.85
N GLN A 241 19.91 15.56 12.17
CA GLN A 241 19.47 15.72 10.78
C GLN A 241 18.14 16.46 10.72
N LEU A 242 17.86 17.15 9.60
CA LEU A 242 16.58 17.83 9.42
C LEU A 242 15.55 16.88 8.82
N VAL A 243 14.45 16.65 9.51
CA VAL A 243 13.35 15.78 9.06
C VAL A 243 12.13 16.63 8.70
N MET A 244 11.69 16.54 7.45
CA MET A 244 10.49 17.19 6.93
C MET A 244 9.33 16.19 6.89
N THR A 245 8.18 16.51 7.48
CA THR A 245 7.01 15.62 7.49
C THR A 245 5.69 16.39 7.40
N GLU A 246 4.68 15.73 6.81
CA GLU A 246 3.26 16.10 6.86
C GLU A 246 2.43 15.08 7.69
N GLY A 247 3.05 13.98 8.15
CA GLY A 247 2.43 13.00 9.05
C GLY A 247 2.64 11.53 8.69
N LYS A 248 2.83 11.15 7.42
CA LYS A 248 2.91 9.72 7.02
C LYS A 248 4.14 9.28 6.21
N SER A 249 5.06 10.18 5.85
CA SER A 249 6.35 9.79 5.22
C SER A 249 7.40 10.90 5.42
N PRO A 250 8.27 10.79 6.43
CA PRO A 250 9.29 11.81 6.70
C PRO A 250 10.42 11.78 5.66
N LEU A 251 10.83 12.95 5.19
CA LEU A 251 12.01 13.17 4.35
C LEU A 251 13.17 13.62 5.22
N THR A 252 14.29 12.91 5.19
CA THR A 252 15.48 13.24 5.98
C THR A 252 16.52 13.97 5.13
N PHE A 253 16.99 15.12 5.62
CA PHE A 253 17.97 16.00 4.99
C PHE A 253 19.28 16.04 5.78
N VAL A 254 20.40 15.85 5.08
CA VAL A 254 21.75 15.81 5.64
C VAL A 254 22.50 17.10 5.26
N PHE A 255 23.12 17.77 6.24
CA PHE A 255 23.88 19.01 6.01
C PHE A 255 25.14 18.75 5.16
N LYS A 256 25.37 19.59 4.14
CA LYS A 256 26.49 19.46 3.19
C LYS A 256 27.52 20.58 3.25
N GLY A 257 27.31 21.61 4.07
CA GLY A 257 28.22 22.75 4.21
C GLY A 257 27.84 23.92 3.30
N GLY A 258 28.46 25.08 3.55
CA GLY A 258 28.21 26.32 2.81
C GLY A 258 29.48 26.80 2.13
N ASP A 259 29.59 26.57 0.82
CA ASP A 259 30.26 27.46 -0.12
C ASP A 259 30.14 26.91 -1.56
N ARG A 260 29.19 27.47 -2.30
CA ARG A 260 29.27 27.60 -3.75
C ARG A 260 28.71 28.94 -4.17
N ASN A 261 29.59 29.84 -4.62
CA ASN A 261 29.24 30.89 -5.57
C ASN A 261 28.74 30.21 -6.86
N GLY A 262 27.48 29.79 -6.87
CA GLY A 262 26.76 29.53 -8.10
C GLY A 262 26.50 30.88 -8.76
N THR A 263 27.00 31.08 -9.98
CA THR A 263 26.68 32.27 -10.78
C THR A 263 25.16 32.38 -10.86
N THR A 264 24.56 33.33 -10.13
CA THR A 264 23.14 33.61 -10.21
C THR A 264 22.87 34.10 -11.62
N VAL A 265 22.40 33.22 -12.51
CA VAL A 265 21.89 33.64 -13.81
C VAL A 265 20.66 34.48 -13.52
N ALA A 266 20.69 35.76 -13.90
CA ALA A 266 19.61 36.68 -13.62
C ALA A 266 18.32 36.24 -14.35
N LYS A 267 17.34 35.76 -13.58
CA LYS A 267 16.00 35.39 -14.07
C LYS A 267 15.23 36.65 -14.49
N LEU A 268 14.40 36.53 -15.52
CA LEU A 268 13.48 37.62 -15.90
C LEU A 268 12.34 37.67 -14.89
N GLN A 269 11.97 38.89 -14.47
CA GLN A 269 10.87 39.10 -13.53
C GLN A 269 9.54 39.16 -14.30
N PRO A 270 8.54 38.34 -13.95
CA PRO A 270 7.23 38.41 -14.59
C PRO A 270 6.44 39.61 -14.08
N GLN A 271 5.74 40.27 -14.98
CA GLN A 271 4.55 41.07 -14.68
C GLN A 271 3.33 40.15 -14.80
N LEU A 272 2.57 39.98 -13.71
CA LEU A 272 1.37 39.15 -13.72
C LEU A 272 0.15 39.94 -14.18
N ILE A 273 -0.65 39.32 -15.05
CA ILE A 273 -1.89 39.87 -15.57
C ILE A 273 -2.98 38.83 -15.32
N GLU A 274 -4.05 39.22 -14.64
CA GLU A 274 -5.24 38.39 -14.48
C GLU A 274 -6.24 38.70 -15.59
N ASP A 275 -6.68 37.67 -16.32
CA ASP A 275 -7.72 37.81 -17.34
C ASP A 275 -8.86 36.81 -17.08
N THR A 276 -10.02 37.36 -16.71
CA THR A 276 -11.25 36.60 -16.43
C THR A 276 -11.92 36.04 -17.68
N ASP A 277 -11.65 36.62 -18.85
CA ASP A 277 -12.26 36.29 -20.14
C ASP A 277 -11.20 36.01 -21.22
N PHE A 278 -10.04 35.45 -20.82
CA PHE A 278 -8.85 35.29 -21.67
C PHE A 278 -9.15 34.77 -23.08
N ALA A 279 -9.91 33.68 -23.22
CA ALA A 279 -10.22 33.11 -24.54
C ALA A 279 -10.89 34.14 -25.47
N LYS A 280 -11.84 34.91 -24.95
CA LYS A 280 -12.53 35.96 -25.71
C LYS A 280 -11.59 37.10 -26.06
N ASN A 281 -10.76 37.55 -25.11
CA ASN A 281 -9.84 38.68 -25.31
C ASN A 281 -8.68 38.35 -26.24
N ALA A 282 -8.20 37.11 -26.21
CA ALA A 282 -7.15 36.59 -27.08
C ALA A 282 -7.67 36.19 -28.48
N GLY A 283 -8.96 36.33 -28.76
CA GLY A 283 -9.57 35.90 -30.03
C GLY A 283 -9.55 34.38 -30.23
N ILE A 284 -9.36 33.61 -29.15
CA ILE A 284 -9.46 32.16 -29.15
C ILE A 284 -10.95 31.85 -29.19
N VAL A 285 -11.43 31.32 -30.32
CA VAL A 285 -12.80 30.82 -30.41
C VAL A 285 -12.97 29.81 -29.28
N ALA A 286 -13.90 30.07 -28.37
CA ALA A 286 -14.20 29.16 -27.29
C ALA A 286 -14.86 27.93 -27.89
N ASP A 287 -14.03 26.99 -28.33
CA ASP A 287 -14.42 25.64 -28.63
C ASP A 287 -14.84 24.97 -27.33
N ARG A 288 -16.09 25.23 -26.94
CA ARG A 288 -16.76 24.43 -25.93
C ARG A 288 -17.23 23.09 -26.48
N ASP A 289 -17.05 22.84 -27.79
CA ASP A 289 -17.37 21.56 -28.42
C ASP A 289 -16.10 20.81 -28.94
N GLU A 290 -14.97 21.45 -29.28
CA GLU A 290 -13.75 20.69 -29.69
C GLU A 290 -12.75 20.30 -28.57
N LEU A 291 -12.94 20.69 -27.29
CA LEU A 291 -12.02 20.22 -26.22
C LEU A 291 -12.24 18.75 -25.77
N LEU A 292 -13.17 18.04 -26.43
CA LEU A 292 -13.22 16.58 -26.48
C LEU A 292 -12.92 16.01 -27.88
N GLU A 293 -12.81 16.85 -28.90
CA GLU A 293 -12.36 16.51 -30.25
C GLU A 293 -10.99 17.13 -30.48
N GLY A 294 -10.00 16.70 -29.68
CA GLY A 294 -8.74 16.44 -30.36
C GLY A 294 -9.09 15.54 -31.53
N VAL A 295 -8.79 15.94 -32.77
CA VAL A 295 -8.71 15.01 -33.89
C VAL A 295 -7.64 13.97 -33.54
N ILE A 296 -7.97 13.02 -32.67
CA ILE A 296 -7.98 11.64 -33.09
C ILE A 296 -8.98 11.69 -34.24
N GLU A 297 -8.55 11.53 -35.50
CA GLU A 297 -9.52 11.07 -36.50
C GLU A 297 -10.32 9.99 -35.78
N ASP A 298 -11.63 10.14 -35.54
CA ASP A 298 -12.45 9.17 -34.81
C ASP A 298 -12.09 7.80 -35.39
N ALA A 299 -11.14 7.11 -34.74
CA ALA A 299 -10.55 5.95 -35.34
C ALA A 299 -11.72 5.00 -35.28
N ALA A 300 -12.26 4.60 -36.43
CA ALA A 300 -13.39 3.70 -36.43
C ALA A 300 -12.99 2.53 -35.51
N PRO A 301 -13.85 2.15 -34.55
CA PRO A 301 -13.48 1.12 -33.60
C PRO A 301 -12.95 -0.10 -34.36
N SER A 302 -11.81 -0.63 -33.92
CA SER A 302 -11.13 -1.73 -34.61
C SER A 302 -12.04 -2.95 -34.80
N TYR A 303 -13.09 -3.07 -33.98
CA TYR A 303 -14.17 -4.04 -34.14
C TYR A 303 -15.54 -3.36 -34.26
N ALA A 304 -16.25 -3.64 -35.35
CA ALA A 304 -17.61 -3.12 -35.60
C ALA A 304 -18.67 -3.96 -34.87
N PHE A 305 -18.88 -3.71 -33.58
CA PHE A 305 -19.89 -4.39 -32.78
C PHE A 305 -21.32 -3.88 -33.08
N LYS A 306 -22.31 -4.78 -32.99
CA LYS A 306 -23.74 -4.46 -33.12
C LYS A 306 -24.60 -5.23 -32.12
N TYR A 307 -25.48 -4.52 -31.42
CA TYR A 307 -26.44 -5.16 -30.53
C TYR A 307 -27.58 -5.80 -31.33
N ALA A 308 -28.01 -6.99 -30.91
CA ALA A 308 -29.22 -7.61 -31.40
C ALA A 308 -30.45 -7.02 -30.67
N ILE A 309 -31.13 -6.05 -31.30
CA ILE A 309 -32.33 -5.42 -30.74
C ILE A 309 -33.59 -6.18 -31.15
N GLU A 310 -34.21 -6.85 -30.18
CA GLU A 310 -35.39 -7.69 -30.39
C GLU A 310 -36.70 -6.88 -30.42
N GLN A 311 -37.72 -7.40 -31.11
CA GLN A 311 -39.02 -6.71 -31.28
C GLN A 311 -40.02 -6.97 -30.14
N SER A 312 -39.70 -7.85 -29.20
CA SER A 312 -40.57 -8.17 -28.07
C SER A 312 -39.76 -8.50 -26.83
N PHE A 313 -40.31 -8.19 -25.65
CA PHE A 313 -39.67 -8.51 -24.36
C PHE A 313 -39.34 -10.01 -24.24
N ALA A 314 -40.26 -10.90 -24.63
CA ALA A 314 -40.03 -12.35 -24.56
C ALA A 314 -38.87 -12.81 -25.46
N ALA A 315 -38.70 -12.21 -26.65
CA ALA A 315 -37.57 -12.48 -27.52
C ALA A 315 -36.26 -11.94 -26.92
N ALA A 316 -36.27 -10.73 -26.37
CA ALA A 316 -35.14 -10.14 -25.67
C ALA A 316 -34.66 -11.01 -24.50
N GLN A 317 -35.60 -11.49 -23.65
CA GLN A 317 -35.28 -12.41 -22.55
C GLN A 317 -34.67 -13.71 -23.06
N LYS A 318 -35.24 -14.30 -24.11
CA LYS A 318 -34.71 -15.54 -24.70
C LYS A 318 -33.30 -15.35 -25.27
N THR A 319 -33.00 -14.18 -25.85
CA THR A 319 -31.68 -13.85 -26.37
C THR A 319 -30.69 -13.63 -25.23
N THR A 320 -31.05 -12.90 -24.18
CA THR A 320 -30.21 -12.73 -22.98
C THR A 320 -29.93 -14.05 -22.28
N ALA A 321 -30.92 -14.94 -22.15
CA ALA A 321 -30.77 -16.25 -21.52
C ALA A 321 -29.76 -17.19 -22.21
N LYS A 322 -29.28 -16.87 -23.42
CA LYS A 322 -28.23 -17.64 -24.10
C LYS A 322 -26.84 -17.38 -23.53
N SER A 323 -26.63 -16.25 -22.84
CA SER A 323 -25.41 -15.95 -22.11
C SER A 323 -25.71 -15.97 -20.61
N LYS A 324 -24.76 -16.48 -19.82
CA LYS A 324 -24.91 -16.55 -18.36
C LYS A 324 -24.52 -15.24 -17.67
N ASP A 325 -23.78 -14.37 -18.36
CA ASP A 325 -23.11 -13.20 -17.80
C ASP A 325 -23.65 -11.88 -18.39
N LYS A 326 -24.84 -11.92 -19.02
CA LYS A 326 -25.51 -10.74 -19.56
C LYS A 326 -26.78 -10.37 -18.80
N PHE A 327 -27.02 -9.06 -18.72
CA PHE A 327 -28.26 -8.47 -18.22
C PHE A 327 -29.07 -7.84 -19.35
N LEU A 328 -30.40 -7.94 -19.26
CA LEU A 328 -31.33 -7.27 -20.17
C LEU A 328 -31.77 -5.92 -19.57
N VAL A 329 -31.36 -4.83 -20.22
CA VAL A 329 -31.80 -3.47 -19.91
C VAL A 329 -33.05 -3.14 -20.72
N VAL A 330 -34.17 -2.94 -20.02
CA VAL A 330 -35.47 -2.61 -20.62
C VAL A 330 -35.82 -1.15 -20.34
N TYR A 331 -35.96 -0.35 -21.39
CA TYR A 331 -36.28 1.08 -21.28
C TYR A 331 -37.75 1.37 -21.60
N PHE A 332 -38.40 2.11 -20.70
CA PHE A 332 -39.77 2.60 -20.80
C PHE A 332 -39.76 4.12 -20.81
N ASP A 333 -40.38 4.75 -21.82
CA ASP A 333 -40.55 6.21 -21.87
C ASP A 333 -41.73 6.58 -22.79
N TYR A 334 -42.95 6.29 -22.31
CA TYR A 334 -44.16 6.36 -23.12
C TYR A 334 -44.62 7.79 -23.43
N GLU A 335 -44.34 8.74 -22.54
CA GLU A 335 -44.76 10.14 -22.70
C GLU A 335 -43.81 10.91 -23.64
N ASN A 336 -42.57 10.44 -23.81
CA ASN A 336 -41.59 11.03 -24.71
C ASN A 336 -41.79 10.54 -26.16
N LYS A 337 -42.25 11.45 -27.02
CA LYS A 337 -42.42 11.19 -28.46
C LYS A 337 -41.11 10.89 -29.20
N ARG A 338 -39.95 11.17 -28.60
CA ARG A 338 -38.62 10.90 -29.15
C ARG A 338 -37.95 9.67 -28.54
N SER A 339 -38.63 8.91 -27.67
CA SER A 339 -38.04 7.77 -26.95
C SER A 339 -37.34 6.75 -27.85
N ARG A 340 -37.89 6.48 -29.05
CA ARG A 340 -37.24 5.63 -30.05
C ARG A 340 -35.93 6.21 -30.58
N ALA A 341 -35.93 7.49 -30.94
CA ALA A 341 -34.73 8.16 -31.45
C ALA A 341 -33.65 8.28 -30.35
N ASP A 342 -34.06 8.57 -29.12
CA ASP A 342 -33.17 8.64 -27.96
C ASP A 342 -32.56 7.27 -27.63
N PHE A 343 -33.36 6.20 -27.73
CA PHE A 343 -32.88 4.82 -27.59
C PHE A 343 -31.90 4.45 -28.71
N ASP A 344 -32.26 4.67 -29.97
CA ASP A 344 -31.39 4.34 -31.12
C ASP A 344 -30.06 5.12 -31.06
N ALA A 345 -30.07 6.38 -30.59
CA ALA A 345 -28.87 7.17 -30.36
C ALA A 345 -28.01 6.61 -29.22
N PHE A 346 -28.62 6.19 -28.11
CA PHE A 346 -27.92 5.52 -27.01
C PHE A 346 -27.26 4.21 -27.47
N ILE A 347 -27.98 3.37 -28.22
CA ILE A 347 -27.45 2.11 -28.75
C ILE A 347 -26.25 2.36 -29.65
N LYS A 348 -26.34 3.33 -30.56
CA LYS A 348 -25.21 3.66 -31.45
C LYS A 348 -23.95 4.04 -30.66
N LEU A 349 -24.10 4.84 -29.60
CA LEU A 349 -22.98 5.21 -28.74
C LEU A 349 -22.41 3.99 -27.98
N ALA A 350 -23.28 3.17 -27.40
CA ALA A 350 -22.87 1.96 -26.68
C ALA A 350 -22.17 0.94 -27.60
N GLU A 351 -22.58 0.83 -28.86
CA GLU A 351 -21.91 0.00 -29.88
C GLU A 351 -20.51 0.52 -30.22
N THR A 352 -20.35 1.85 -30.32
CA THR A 352 -19.05 2.47 -30.56
C THR A 352 -18.12 2.27 -29.37
N ASP A 353 -18.57 2.56 -28.14
CA ASP A 353 -17.80 2.38 -26.90
C ASP A 353 -17.34 0.91 -26.76
N LEU A 354 -18.24 -0.04 -27.03
CA LEU A 354 -17.93 -1.46 -26.97
C LEU A 354 -17.04 -1.93 -28.14
N GLY A 355 -17.11 -1.28 -29.30
CA GLY A 355 -16.20 -1.54 -30.41
C GLY A 355 -14.75 -1.17 -30.08
N TYR A 356 -14.53 -0.05 -29.38
CA TYR A 356 -13.20 0.33 -28.88
C TYR A 356 -12.68 -0.67 -27.83
N ALA A 357 -13.58 -1.05 -26.92
CA ALA A 357 -13.35 -2.02 -25.86
C ALA A 357 -12.89 -3.40 -26.36
N MET A 358 -13.44 -3.89 -27.46
CA MET A 358 -13.20 -5.23 -27.99
C MET A 358 -11.85 -5.36 -28.73
N GLY A 359 -11.21 -4.26 -29.14
CA GLY A 359 -10.00 -4.32 -29.95
C GLY A 359 -10.28 -4.88 -31.34
N GLU A 360 -9.58 -5.93 -31.77
CA GLU A 360 -9.67 -6.47 -33.15
C GLU A 360 -10.71 -7.58 -33.35
N ALA A 361 -11.25 -8.16 -32.26
CA ALA A 361 -12.14 -9.32 -32.31
C ALA A 361 -13.20 -9.28 -31.21
N TYR A 362 -14.23 -10.13 -31.31
CA TYR A 362 -15.23 -10.22 -30.26
C TYR A 362 -14.63 -10.70 -28.93
N VAL A 363 -14.86 -9.94 -27.86
CA VAL A 363 -14.43 -10.26 -26.50
C VAL A 363 -15.66 -10.38 -25.61
N GLU A 364 -15.94 -11.60 -25.12
CA GLU A 364 -17.13 -11.86 -24.29
C GLU A 364 -17.06 -11.16 -22.92
N SER A 365 -15.86 -10.98 -22.36
CA SER A 365 -15.66 -10.42 -21.01
C SER A 365 -16.01 -8.95 -20.87
N VAL A 366 -16.41 -8.27 -21.95
CA VAL A 366 -16.76 -6.84 -21.96
C VAL A 366 -18.20 -6.61 -22.43
N ASP A 367 -18.84 -7.61 -23.04
CA ASP A 367 -20.20 -7.55 -23.58
C ASP A 367 -21.22 -8.03 -22.53
N HIS A 368 -21.62 -7.14 -21.62
CA HIS A 368 -22.43 -7.48 -20.45
C HIS A 368 -23.92 -7.19 -20.57
N PHE A 369 -24.38 -6.52 -21.63
CA PHE A 369 -25.74 -6.01 -21.71
C PHE A 369 -26.44 -6.37 -23.02
N ASN A 370 -27.74 -6.64 -22.94
CA ASN A 370 -28.66 -6.58 -24.07
C ASN A 370 -29.69 -5.49 -23.79
N PHE A 371 -30.26 -4.91 -24.85
CA PHE A 371 -31.17 -3.77 -24.73
C PHE A 371 -32.52 -4.05 -25.39
N TYR A 372 -33.58 -3.54 -24.77
CA TYR A 372 -34.94 -3.59 -25.31
C TYR A 372 -35.70 -2.29 -25.03
N LEU A 373 -36.30 -1.72 -26.07
CA LEU A 373 -37.22 -0.59 -25.94
C LEU A 373 -38.64 -1.14 -25.73
N ALA A 374 -39.21 -0.88 -24.56
CA ALA A 374 -40.55 -1.33 -24.22
C ALA A 374 -41.64 -0.58 -25.00
N SER A 375 -42.70 -1.30 -25.34
CA SER A 375 -43.88 -0.79 -26.02
C SER A 375 -45.09 -0.74 -25.08
N ASP A 376 -46.22 -0.21 -25.54
CA ASP A 376 -47.47 -0.21 -24.76
C ASP A 376 -47.90 -1.62 -24.29
N LYS A 377 -47.49 -2.67 -25.01
CA LYS A 377 -47.76 -4.07 -24.67
C LYS A 377 -47.08 -4.51 -23.38
N ASP A 378 -46.01 -3.81 -22.98
CA ASP A 378 -45.14 -4.19 -21.87
C ASP A 378 -45.49 -3.44 -20.57
N LYS A 379 -46.50 -2.57 -20.57
CA LYS A 379 -46.97 -1.79 -19.40
C LYS A 379 -47.28 -2.65 -18.17
N ALA A 380 -47.68 -3.90 -18.37
CA ALA A 380 -47.92 -4.86 -17.30
C ALA A 380 -46.67 -5.14 -16.45
N LEU A 381 -45.47 -5.02 -17.02
CA LEU A 381 -44.20 -5.18 -16.30
C LEU A 381 -43.99 -4.08 -15.24
N LEU A 382 -44.36 -2.83 -15.57
CA LEU A 382 -44.31 -1.72 -14.61
C LEU A 382 -45.34 -1.92 -13.48
N ALA A 383 -46.57 -2.30 -13.84
CA ALA A 383 -47.63 -2.55 -12.86
C ALA A 383 -47.28 -3.69 -11.89
N LYS A 384 -46.71 -4.79 -12.39
CA LYS A 384 -46.24 -5.93 -11.59
C LYS A 384 -45.24 -5.50 -10.50
N ASN A 385 -44.37 -4.53 -10.82
CA ASN A 385 -43.33 -4.03 -9.94
C ASN A 385 -43.70 -2.71 -9.23
N ARG A 386 -44.97 -2.27 -9.34
CA ARG A 386 -45.50 -1.03 -8.72
C ARG A 386 -44.75 0.24 -9.16
N LEU A 387 -44.32 0.31 -10.42
CA LEU A 387 -43.59 1.43 -10.99
C LEU A 387 -44.51 2.38 -11.77
N ASP A 388 -44.18 3.68 -11.75
CA ASP A 388 -44.98 4.74 -12.39
C ASP A 388 -44.70 4.80 -13.90
N ALA A 389 -45.71 4.44 -14.71
CA ALA A 389 -45.65 4.44 -16.16
C ALA A 389 -45.61 5.84 -16.80
N LYS A 390 -45.85 6.91 -16.03
CA LYS A 390 -45.75 8.31 -16.52
C LYS A 390 -44.34 8.87 -16.48
N LYS A 391 -43.40 8.15 -15.89
CA LYS A 391 -41.98 8.53 -15.82
C LYS A 391 -41.16 7.59 -16.70
N PRO A 392 -39.98 8.03 -17.19
CA PRO A 392 -39.05 7.09 -17.76
C PRO A 392 -38.68 6.04 -16.70
N GLN A 393 -38.60 4.79 -17.12
CA GLN A 393 -38.17 3.68 -16.26
C GLN A 393 -37.12 2.84 -16.99
N ILE A 394 -36.08 2.44 -16.28
CA ILE A 394 -35.16 1.40 -16.70
C ILE A 394 -35.34 0.23 -15.75
N LEU A 395 -35.59 -0.95 -16.30
CA LEU A 395 -35.66 -2.20 -15.56
C LEU A 395 -34.55 -3.12 -16.06
N VAL A 396 -33.79 -3.74 -15.16
CA VAL A 396 -32.71 -4.65 -15.52
C VAL A 396 -33.04 -6.06 -15.06
N TYR A 397 -33.03 -6.99 -16.01
CA TYR A 397 -33.33 -8.40 -15.78
C TYR A 397 -32.08 -9.28 -15.94
N ASN A 398 -31.93 -10.29 -15.10
CA ASN A 398 -30.90 -11.33 -15.27
C ASN A 398 -31.26 -12.30 -16.43
N ALA A 399 -30.32 -13.20 -16.74
CA ALA A 399 -30.50 -14.25 -17.75
C ALA A 399 -31.67 -15.22 -17.45
N ALA A 400 -32.06 -15.37 -16.19
CA ALA A 400 -33.22 -16.17 -15.77
C ALA A 400 -34.57 -15.44 -15.95
N GLY A 401 -34.54 -14.15 -16.31
CA GLY A 401 -35.73 -13.33 -16.54
C GLY A 401 -36.28 -12.64 -15.29
N ASP A 402 -35.46 -12.50 -14.25
CA ASP A 402 -35.83 -11.85 -12.99
C ASP A 402 -35.35 -10.42 -12.92
N LEU A 403 -36.20 -9.55 -12.36
CA LEU A 403 -35.85 -8.16 -12.13
C LEU A 403 -34.86 -8.07 -10.97
N ILE A 404 -33.68 -7.51 -11.23
CA ILE A 404 -32.61 -7.32 -10.23
C ILE A 404 -32.32 -5.85 -9.92
N TYR A 405 -32.80 -4.93 -10.75
CA TYR A 405 -32.62 -3.49 -10.56
C TYR A 405 -33.68 -2.69 -11.32
N HIS A 406 -34.04 -1.52 -10.81
CA HIS A 406 -34.85 -0.54 -11.53
C HIS A 406 -34.46 0.90 -11.18
N THR A 407 -34.73 1.84 -12.08
CA THR A 407 -34.58 3.27 -11.81
C THR A 407 -35.58 4.09 -12.62
N SER A 408 -35.96 5.28 -12.12
CA SER A 408 -36.84 6.23 -12.82
C SER A 408 -36.07 7.30 -13.62
N GLU A 409 -34.93 6.90 -14.20
CA GLU A 409 -34.06 7.74 -15.02
C GLU A 409 -34.19 7.46 -16.52
N THR A 410 -33.67 8.37 -17.34
CA THR A 410 -33.49 8.20 -18.79
C THR A 410 -32.15 7.54 -19.10
N LEU A 411 -32.03 6.76 -20.18
CA LEU A 411 -30.75 6.18 -20.64
C LEU A 411 -29.61 7.20 -20.80
N LYS A 412 -29.94 8.45 -21.17
CA LYS A 412 -28.95 9.54 -21.25
C LYS A 412 -28.28 9.87 -19.90
N LYS A 413 -29.06 9.83 -18.81
CA LYS A 413 -28.59 10.07 -17.44
C LYS A 413 -27.93 8.82 -16.85
N SER A 414 -28.51 7.65 -17.12
CA SER A 414 -27.97 6.35 -16.71
C SER A 414 -26.90 5.86 -17.68
N MET A 415 -25.88 6.71 -17.91
CA MET A 415 -24.80 6.45 -18.86
C MET A 415 -24.00 5.19 -18.54
N TYR A 416 -24.11 4.67 -17.32
CA TYR A 416 -23.32 3.56 -16.83
C TYR A 416 -23.66 2.19 -17.44
N PHE A 417 -24.69 2.09 -18.27
CA PHE A 417 -24.91 0.92 -19.12
C PHE A 417 -24.07 0.93 -20.42
N ARG A 418 -23.29 2.00 -20.67
CA ARG A 418 -22.47 2.16 -21.87
C ARG A 418 -20.97 1.95 -21.66
N SER A 419 -20.46 2.17 -20.43
CA SER A 419 -19.01 2.25 -20.15
C SER A 419 -18.50 1.15 -19.22
N TYR A 420 -17.18 0.94 -19.24
CA TYR A 420 -16.44 0.13 -18.27
C TYR A 420 -16.50 0.74 -16.87
N ASN A 421 -17.57 0.48 -16.14
CA ASN A 421 -17.75 0.99 -14.79
C ASN A 421 -18.30 -0.10 -13.85
N SER A 422 -18.42 0.25 -12.56
CA SER A 422 -18.83 -0.68 -11.50
C SER A 422 -20.29 -1.16 -11.60
N ALA A 423 -21.14 -0.63 -12.49
CA ALA A 423 -22.54 -1.03 -12.59
C ALA A 423 -22.73 -2.52 -12.92
N TYR A 424 -21.87 -3.11 -13.75
CA TYR A 424 -21.93 -4.55 -14.02
C TYR A 424 -21.64 -5.38 -12.75
N ALA A 425 -20.62 -5.00 -11.98
CA ALA A 425 -20.27 -5.67 -10.73
C ALA A 425 -21.42 -5.59 -9.71
N ASP A 426 -22.03 -4.41 -9.56
CA ASP A 426 -23.18 -4.18 -8.68
C ASP A 426 -24.39 -5.06 -9.07
N LEU A 427 -24.68 -5.16 -10.38
CA LEU A 427 -25.76 -6.00 -10.90
C LEU A 427 -25.47 -7.50 -10.73
N LYS A 428 -24.22 -7.91 -10.96
CA LYS A 428 -23.77 -9.28 -10.73
C LYS A 428 -23.91 -9.68 -9.26
N GLN A 429 -23.53 -8.80 -8.33
CA GLN A 429 -23.72 -9.04 -6.90
C GLN A 429 -25.22 -9.15 -6.54
N ALA A 430 -26.06 -8.26 -7.07
CA ALA A 430 -27.52 -8.32 -6.86
C ALA A 430 -28.13 -9.64 -7.40
N ASP A 431 -27.66 -10.12 -8.54
CA ASP A 431 -28.09 -11.40 -9.12
C ASP A 431 -27.65 -12.60 -8.27
N GLU A 432 -26.41 -12.61 -7.77
CA GLU A 432 -25.93 -13.66 -6.87
C GLU A 432 -26.71 -13.70 -5.55
N HIS A 433 -27.05 -12.53 -4.96
CA HIS A 433 -27.96 -12.47 -3.81
C HIS A 433 -29.34 -13.08 -4.10
N LEU A 434 -29.92 -12.81 -5.27
CA LEU A 434 -31.20 -13.39 -5.67
C LEU A 434 -31.11 -14.92 -5.83
N LYS A 435 -30.07 -15.43 -6.49
CA LYS A 435 -29.82 -16.87 -6.67
C LYS A 435 -29.62 -17.56 -5.32
N PHE A 436 -28.88 -16.92 -4.42
CA PHE A 436 -28.63 -17.41 -3.08
C PHE A 436 -29.92 -17.51 -2.27
N ASP A 437 -30.72 -16.44 -2.18
CA ASP A 437 -32.02 -16.44 -1.49
C ASP A 437 -32.98 -17.52 -2.01
N ARG A 438 -33.01 -17.74 -3.33
CA ARG A 438 -33.83 -18.80 -3.95
C ARG A 438 -33.40 -20.18 -3.53
N THR A 439 -32.09 -20.42 -3.51
CA THR A 439 -31.54 -21.73 -3.11
C THR A 439 -31.80 -21.97 -1.63
N LEU A 440 -31.63 -20.95 -0.78
CA LEU A 440 -31.87 -21.04 0.66
C LEU A 440 -33.36 -21.26 1.00
N SER A 441 -34.26 -20.57 0.29
CA SER A 441 -35.72 -20.68 0.48
C SER A 441 -36.31 -21.99 -0.06
N ASN A 442 -35.58 -22.70 -0.94
CA ASN A 442 -35.98 -24.03 -1.39
C ASN A 442 -35.82 -25.07 -0.27
N LYS A 443 -36.94 -25.40 0.40
CA LYS A 443 -36.99 -26.41 1.47
C LYS A 443 -36.54 -27.81 1.04
N LYS A 444 -36.48 -28.10 -0.27
CA LYS A 444 -36.06 -29.39 -0.82
C LYS A 444 -34.61 -29.39 -1.31
N ALA A 445 -33.90 -28.26 -1.24
CA ALA A 445 -32.52 -28.17 -1.70
C ALA A 445 -31.63 -29.15 -0.92
N ALA A 446 -30.89 -29.98 -1.65
CA ALA A 446 -29.97 -30.95 -1.06
C ALA A 446 -28.67 -30.25 -0.64
N ALA A 447 -27.91 -30.84 0.30
CA ALA A 447 -26.63 -30.27 0.74
C ALA A 447 -25.63 -29.98 -0.40
N PRO A 448 -25.49 -30.84 -1.44
CA PRO A 448 -24.65 -30.53 -2.60
C PRO A 448 -25.15 -29.37 -3.47
N GLU A 449 -26.45 -29.06 -3.45
CA GLU A 449 -27.01 -27.89 -4.14
C GLU A 449 -26.77 -26.62 -3.32
N LEU A 450 -27.03 -26.69 -2.01
CA LEU A 450 -26.77 -25.59 -1.09
C LEU A 450 -25.29 -25.19 -1.10
N VAL A 451 -24.37 -26.15 -1.04
CA VAL A 451 -22.94 -25.84 -1.00
C VAL A 451 -22.43 -25.13 -2.25
N LYS A 452 -23.03 -25.39 -3.42
CA LYS A 452 -22.70 -24.65 -4.65
C LYS A 452 -23.12 -23.18 -4.57
N ALA A 453 -24.26 -22.88 -3.95
CA ALA A 453 -24.69 -21.51 -3.74
C ALA A 453 -23.79 -20.78 -2.74
N PHE A 454 -23.35 -21.45 -1.67
CA PHE A 454 -22.37 -20.89 -0.74
C PHE A 454 -21.00 -20.69 -1.40
N ASN A 455 -20.54 -21.63 -2.22
CA ASN A 455 -19.27 -21.48 -2.95
C ASN A 455 -19.31 -20.30 -3.93
N ALA A 456 -20.42 -20.15 -4.67
CA ALA A 456 -20.61 -19.06 -5.62
C ALA A 456 -20.56 -17.69 -4.91
N ILE A 457 -21.23 -17.55 -3.76
CA ILE A 457 -21.23 -16.28 -3.03
C ILE A 457 -19.86 -15.96 -2.42
N SER A 458 -19.12 -16.93 -1.89
CA SER A 458 -17.76 -16.72 -1.37
C SER A 458 -16.79 -16.14 -2.41
N LYS A 459 -17.03 -16.42 -3.70
CA LYS A 459 -16.21 -15.97 -4.83
C LYS A 459 -16.65 -14.60 -5.40
N THR A 460 -17.69 -13.98 -4.85
CA THR A 460 -18.10 -12.65 -5.29
C THR A 460 -17.11 -11.57 -4.84
N GLU A 461 -16.98 -10.51 -5.64
CA GLU A 461 -16.15 -9.37 -5.25
C GLU A 461 -16.69 -8.72 -3.96
N ARG A 462 -15.79 -8.43 -3.01
CA ARG A 462 -16.11 -7.56 -1.87
C ARG A 462 -16.17 -6.13 -2.36
N ILE A 463 -17.37 -5.63 -2.61
CA ILE A 463 -17.54 -4.24 -3.05
C ILE A 463 -17.72 -3.34 -1.84
N GLN A 464 -16.69 -2.55 -1.52
CA GLN A 464 -16.76 -1.45 -0.57
C GLN A 464 -16.89 -0.13 -1.34
N TYR A 465 -17.87 0.68 -0.96
CA TYR A 465 -18.05 2.02 -1.49
C TYR A 465 -17.57 3.03 -0.47
N GLU A 466 -17.10 4.17 -0.96
CA GLU A 466 -16.83 5.32 -0.10
C GLU A 466 -18.09 5.64 0.70
N THR A 467 -18.03 5.49 2.02
CA THR A 467 -19.06 6.05 2.89
C THR A 467 -18.90 7.56 2.80
N THR A 468 -19.88 8.26 2.21
CA THR A 468 -19.97 9.70 2.36
C THR A 468 -20.10 9.99 3.85
N VAL A 469 -19.03 10.49 4.46
CA VAL A 469 -19.09 11.03 5.81
C VAL A 469 -20.13 12.15 5.76
N ALA A 470 -21.26 11.94 6.43
CA ALA A 470 -22.21 13.01 6.66
C ALA A 470 -21.48 14.09 7.45
N ASP A 471 -21.15 15.18 6.75
CA ASP A 471 -20.70 16.47 7.26
C ASP A 471 -20.06 16.39 8.66
N SER A 472 -18.83 15.88 8.73
CA SER A 472 -18.06 15.98 9.96
C SER A 472 -17.72 17.46 10.13
N THR A 473 -18.53 18.18 10.89
CA THR A 473 -18.13 19.43 11.52
C THR A 473 -16.75 19.22 12.11
N THR A 474 -15.75 19.89 11.56
CA THR A 474 -14.39 19.91 12.05
C THR A 474 -14.41 20.41 13.48
N VAL A 475 -14.33 19.49 14.45
CA VAL A 475 -13.99 19.84 15.82
C VAL A 475 -12.48 19.93 15.83
N ASP A 476 -11.97 21.15 16.00
CA ASP A 476 -10.57 21.41 16.31
C ASP A 476 -10.19 20.65 17.59
N TYR A 477 -9.22 19.75 17.49
CA TYR A 477 -8.62 19.09 18.64
C TYR A 477 -7.39 19.91 19.07
N GLU A 478 -7.58 20.87 19.98
CA GLU A 478 -6.48 21.28 20.85
C GLU A 478 -6.38 20.28 22.00
N THR A 479 -5.24 19.60 22.05
CA THR A 479 -4.85 18.66 23.10
C THR A 479 -4.74 19.34 24.47
N GLU A 480 -5.58 18.92 25.42
CA GLU A 480 -5.16 18.70 26.81
C GLU A 480 -5.64 17.33 27.29
N LEU A 481 -4.70 16.59 27.87
CA LEU A 481 -4.86 15.24 28.39
C LEU A 481 -5.79 15.23 29.61
N GLU A 482 -6.99 14.68 29.45
CA GLU A 482 -7.75 14.10 30.56
C GLU A 482 -8.35 12.75 30.17
N VAL A 483 -8.16 11.78 31.07
CA VAL A 483 -8.59 10.38 30.94
C VAL A 483 -10.12 10.30 31.01
N VAL A 484 -10.76 9.85 29.93
CA VAL A 484 -12.20 9.51 29.89
C VAL A 484 -12.36 8.15 29.19
N PRO A 485 -13.20 7.22 29.72
CA PRO A 485 -13.17 5.81 29.34
C PRO A 485 -13.75 5.53 27.96
N ALA A 486 -13.33 4.38 27.42
CA ALA A 486 -13.66 3.81 26.12
C ALA A 486 -15.05 4.19 25.58
N VAL A 487 -15.04 5.00 24.52
CA VAL A 487 -16.11 5.07 23.54
C VAL A 487 -15.65 4.21 22.37
N ASP A 488 -16.45 3.22 21.98
CA ASP A 488 -16.27 2.39 20.79
C ASP A 488 -16.03 3.28 19.56
N THR A 489 -14.75 3.50 19.24
CA THR A 489 -14.35 4.07 17.97
C THR A 489 -14.39 2.93 16.97
N VAL A 490 -15.49 2.86 16.22
CA VAL A 490 -15.54 2.11 14.97
C VAL A 490 -14.43 2.71 14.09
N ALA A 491 -13.29 2.03 14.01
CA ALA A 491 -12.22 2.40 13.12
C ALA A 491 -12.79 2.25 11.69
N ALA A 492 -13.15 3.38 11.08
CA ALA A 492 -13.33 3.43 9.64
C ALA A 492 -11.97 3.11 9.02
N ALA A 493 -11.76 1.83 8.69
CA ALA A 493 -10.66 1.41 7.86
C ALA A 493 -10.84 2.13 6.52
N TYR A 494 -10.06 3.19 6.29
CA TYR A 494 -9.89 3.75 4.96
C TYR A 494 -9.22 2.66 4.12
N SER A 495 -10.03 1.98 3.30
CA SER A 495 -9.54 1.11 2.24
C SER A 495 -9.06 1.99 1.09
N ASP A 496 -7.81 1.83 0.66
CA ASP A 496 -7.23 2.47 -0.52
C ASP A 496 -7.95 2.07 -1.85
N TYR A 497 -9.03 1.27 -1.78
CA TYR A 497 -9.79 0.73 -2.92
C TYR A 497 -11.30 1.01 -2.87
N ALA A 498 -11.76 2.02 -2.13
CA ALA A 498 -13.18 2.34 -2.11
C ALA A 498 -13.66 2.77 -3.51
N ARG A 499 -14.63 2.05 -4.08
CA ARG A 499 -15.16 2.34 -5.42
C ARG A 499 -16.15 3.50 -5.37
N ALA A 500 -16.04 4.43 -6.30
CA ALA A 500 -17.11 5.40 -6.58
C ALA A 500 -18.35 4.65 -7.08
N ALA A 501 -19.47 4.79 -6.38
CA ALA A 501 -20.73 4.18 -6.79
C ALA A 501 -21.28 4.90 -8.04
N VAL A 502 -21.38 4.19 -9.17
CA VAL A 502 -21.90 4.76 -10.42
C VAL A 502 -23.42 4.59 -10.53
N ILE A 503 -23.98 3.48 -10.00
CA ILE A 503 -25.41 3.36 -9.74
C ILE A 503 -25.74 4.24 -8.53
N ARG A 504 -26.52 5.31 -8.75
CA ARG A 504 -26.83 6.32 -7.73
C ARG A 504 -27.91 5.87 -6.76
N ASP A 505 -28.92 5.17 -7.25
CA ASP A 505 -30.07 4.66 -6.51
C ASP A 505 -29.93 3.16 -6.20
N ARG A 506 -28.80 2.83 -5.55
CA ARG A 506 -28.44 1.45 -5.16
C ARG A 506 -29.52 0.75 -4.34
N ASP A 507 -30.36 1.50 -3.64
CA ASP A 507 -31.47 0.95 -2.88
C ASP A 507 -32.49 0.18 -3.72
N HIS A 508 -32.49 0.40 -5.05
CA HIS A 508 -33.32 -0.32 -6.00
C HIS A 508 -32.68 -1.60 -6.56
N LEU A 509 -31.41 -1.89 -6.22
CA LEU A 509 -30.80 -3.19 -6.50
C LEU A 509 -31.48 -4.27 -5.65
N TYR A 510 -31.50 -5.51 -6.15
CA TYR A 510 -31.93 -6.64 -5.35
C TYR A 510 -31.06 -6.74 -4.09
N LYS A 511 -31.71 -6.65 -2.93
CA LYS A 511 -31.05 -6.81 -1.63
C LYS A 511 -31.24 -8.23 -1.14
N LEU A 512 -30.16 -8.80 -0.61
CA LEU A 512 -30.19 -10.05 0.12
C LEU A 512 -31.32 -10.02 1.17
N LYS A 513 -32.15 -11.06 1.19
CA LYS A 513 -33.24 -11.20 2.16
C LYS A 513 -32.89 -12.16 3.28
N ALA A 514 -32.05 -13.16 3.01
CA ALA A 514 -31.58 -14.10 4.01
C ALA A 514 -30.89 -13.37 5.16
N THR A 515 -31.32 -13.67 6.38
CA THR A 515 -30.68 -13.16 7.59
C THR A 515 -29.41 -13.96 7.91
N PRO A 516 -28.45 -13.40 8.67
CA PRO A 516 -27.27 -14.14 9.14
C PRO A 516 -27.64 -15.46 9.83
N SER A 517 -28.74 -15.46 10.61
CA SER A 517 -29.22 -16.66 11.30
C SER A 517 -29.69 -17.78 10.35
N GLU A 518 -30.35 -17.42 9.25
CA GLU A 518 -30.82 -18.39 8.24
C GLU A 518 -29.64 -18.96 7.44
N VAL A 519 -28.67 -18.11 7.09
CA VAL A 519 -27.43 -18.53 6.43
C VAL A 519 -26.67 -19.51 7.30
N ARG A 520 -26.46 -19.18 8.59
CA ARG A 520 -25.76 -20.06 9.54
C ARG A 520 -26.47 -21.40 9.73
N ALA A 521 -27.81 -21.40 9.82
CA ALA A 521 -28.58 -22.64 9.93
C ALA A 521 -28.41 -23.55 8.71
N LYS A 522 -28.35 -22.96 7.51
CA LYS A 522 -28.12 -23.70 6.26
C LYS A 522 -26.68 -24.19 6.14
N TRP A 523 -25.70 -23.41 6.57
CA TRP A 523 -24.32 -23.85 6.66
C TRP A 523 -24.18 -25.06 7.60
N LEU A 524 -24.79 -25.02 8.78
CA LEU A 524 -24.80 -26.14 9.72
C LEU A 524 -25.41 -27.41 9.11
N GLN A 525 -26.48 -27.28 8.33
CA GLN A 525 -27.07 -28.40 7.59
C GLN A 525 -26.07 -29.04 6.60
N ILE A 526 -25.30 -28.23 5.89
CA ILE A 526 -24.26 -28.69 4.96
C ILE A 526 -23.16 -29.42 5.74
N VAL A 527 -22.64 -28.81 6.80
CA VAL A 527 -21.58 -29.38 7.65
C VAL A 527 -21.99 -30.73 8.22
N GLN A 528 -23.20 -30.84 8.78
CA GLN A 528 -23.72 -32.11 9.31
C GLN A 528 -23.86 -33.20 8.24
N PHE A 529 -24.24 -32.83 7.02
CA PHE A 529 -24.33 -33.77 5.91
C PHE A 529 -22.96 -34.35 5.53
N TYR A 530 -21.95 -33.50 5.38
CA TYR A 530 -20.60 -33.95 5.00
C TYR A 530 -19.87 -34.66 6.14
N LYS A 531 -20.08 -34.24 7.39
CA LYS A 531 -19.64 -34.97 8.58
C LYS A 531 -20.19 -36.40 8.65
N LYS A 532 -21.43 -36.62 8.20
CA LYS A 532 -22.06 -37.95 8.20
C LYS A 532 -21.66 -38.79 6.99
N SER A 533 -21.56 -38.18 5.81
CA SER A 533 -21.31 -38.90 4.56
C SER A 533 -19.83 -39.18 4.30
N ASN A 534 -18.94 -38.34 4.83
CA ASN A 534 -17.49 -38.33 4.51
C ASN A 534 -17.20 -38.28 3.00
N ALA A 535 -18.15 -37.83 2.19
CA ALA A 535 -18.00 -37.76 0.75
C ALA A 535 -17.14 -36.55 0.38
N TYR A 536 -16.07 -36.78 -0.38
CA TYR A 536 -15.24 -35.70 -0.93
C TYR A 536 -16.08 -34.76 -1.80
N ASN A 537 -16.01 -33.47 -1.52
CA ASN A 537 -16.68 -32.44 -2.30
C ASN A 537 -15.84 -31.16 -2.33
N GLN A 538 -15.40 -30.76 -3.53
CA GLN A 538 -14.51 -29.61 -3.73
C GLN A 538 -15.19 -28.30 -3.34
N ASP A 539 -16.44 -28.08 -3.76
CA ASP A 539 -17.20 -26.86 -3.44
C ASP A 539 -17.32 -26.66 -1.93
N TYR A 540 -17.52 -27.74 -1.15
CA TYR A 540 -17.57 -27.71 0.30
C TYR A 540 -16.24 -27.32 0.95
N ILE A 541 -15.14 -27.90 0.46
CA ILE A 541 -13.80 -27.60 0.94
C ILE A 541 -13.48 -26.14 0.66
N ASP A 542 -13.59 -25.70 -0.60
CA ASP A 542 -13.29 -24.32 -1.01
C ASP A 542 -14.11 -23.31 -0.20
N THR A 543 -15.42 -23.56 -0.04
CA THR A 543 -16.31 -22.69 0.73
C THR A 543 -15.85 -22.56 2.19
N GLY A 544 -15.56 -23.68 2.84
CA GLY A 544 -15.16 -23.68 4.23
C GLY A 544 -13.76 -23.10 4.45
N LEU A 545 -12.82 -23.32 3.52
CA LEU A 545 -11.48 -22.72 3.59
C LEU A 545 -11.52 -21.20 3.43
N SER A 546 -12.31 -20.67 2.49
CA SER A 546 -12.54 -19.22 2.39
C SER A 546 -13.14 -18.66 3.68
N GLU A 547 -14.08 -19.39 4.30
CA GLU A 547 -14.68 -19.00 5.57
C GLU A 547 -13.66 -18.98 6.72
N LEU A 548 -12.73 -19.95 6.79
CA LEU A 548 -11.65 -19.96 7.79
C LEU A 548 -10.70 -18.75 7.64
N LEU A 549 -10.50 -18.25 6.42
CA LEU A 549 -9.68 -17.06 6.15
C LEU A 549 -10.39 -15.73 6.44
N GLY A 550 -11.67 -15.75 6.81
CA GLY A 550 -12.49 -14.53 6.90
C GLY A 550 -12.80 -13.90 5.53
N ASP A 551 -12.56 -14.60 4.42
CA ASP A 551 -12.88 -14.16 3.06
C ASP A 551 -14.00 -15.00 2.42
N GLY A 552 -14.81 -15.65 3.27
CA GLY A 552 -15.90 -16.53 2.91
C GLY A 552 -17.27 -15.86 2.84
N PHE A 553 -18.32 -16.68 2.86
CA PHE A 553 -19.67 -16.20 2.61
C PHE A 553 -20.15 -15.21 3.67
N ASN A 554 -19.71 -15.30 4.93
CA ASN A 554 -20.11 -14.33 5.95
C ASN A 554 -19.54 -12.94 5.65
N SER A 555 -18.28 -12.83 5.26
CA SER A 555 -17.67 -11.54 4.95
C SER A 555 -18.20 -10.97 3.64
N ARG A 556 -18.50 -11.81 2.65
CA ARG A 556 -19.14 -11.37 1.39
C ARG A 556 -20.57 -10.87 1.58
N LEU A 557 -21.38 -11.54 2.40
CA LEU A 557 -22.79 -11.21 2.59
C LEU A 557 -23.05 -10.13 3.63
N PHE A 558 -22.26 -10.12 4.71
CA PHE A 558 -22.55 -9.33 5.91
C PHE A 558 -21.38 -8.45 6.36
N ASN A 559 -20.24 -8.47 5.66
CA ASN A 559 -19.02 -7.75 6.04
C ASN A 559 -18.58 -8.09 7.48
N ASP A 560 -18.81 -9.34 7.88
CA ASP A 560 -18.55 -9.88 9.21
C ASP A 560 -17.65 -11.11 9.11
N ASN A 561 -16.74 -11.26 10.07
CA ASN A 561 -15.88 -12.43 10.17
C ASN A 561 -16.43 -13.30 11.30
N ALA A 562 -16.89 -14.51 10.97
CA ALA A 562 -17.49 -15.38 11.97
C ALA A 562 -16.43 -15.98 12.90
N GLU A 563 -16.62 -15.79 14.20
CA GLU A 563 -15.84 -16.48 15.23
C GLU A 563 -15.99 -18.01 15.12
N PRO A 564 -14.91 -18.79 15.40
CA PRO A 564 -14.95 -20.24 15.34
C PRO A 564 -16.03 -20.84 16.25
N ASP A 565 -16.94 -21.61 15.66
CA ASP A 565 -18.02 -22.27 16.38
C ASP A 565 -17.96 -23.80 16.23
N ALA A 566 -18.98 -24.51 16.74
CA ALA A 566 -19.05 -25.97 16.62
C ALA A 566 -19.01 -26.46 15.16
N ALA A 567 -19.60 -25.72 14.22
CA ALA A 567 -19.56 -26.06 12.80
C ALA A 567 -18.16 -25.87 12.20
N THR A 568 -17.41 -24.85 12.65
CA THR A 568 -16.00 -24.65 12.28
C THR A 568 -15.15 -25.89 12.63
N PHE A 569 -15.27 -26.39 13.86
CA PHE A 569 -14.49 -27.56 14.29
C PHE A 569 -14.95 -28.87 13.63
N ASP A 570 -16.26 -29.00 13.34
CA ASP A 570 -16.79 -30.12 12.57
C ASP A 570 -16.26 -30.11 11.12
N PHE A 571 -16.11 -28.92 10.52
CA PHE A 571 -15.47 -28.75 9.21
C PHE A 571 -13.98 -29.10 9.27
N LEU A 572 -13.24 -28.64 10.28
CA LEU A 572 -11.82 -28.99 10.46
C LEU A 572 -11.60 -30.49 10.60
N ASP A 573 -12.43 -31.20 11.36
CA ASP A 573 -12.33 -32.67 11.45
C ASP A 573 -12.56 -33.35 10.08
N TYR A 574 -13.49 -32.82 9.27
CA TYR A 574 -13.69 -33.30 7.90
C TYR A 574 -12.49 -33.00 7.00
N VAL A 575 -11.93 -31.78 7.06
CA VAL A 575 -10.73 -31.38 6.30
C VAL A 575 -9.54 -32.28 6.67
N PHE A 576 -9.32 -32.52 7.95
CA PHE A 576 -8.27 -33.41 8.45
C PHE A 576 -8.44 -34.85 7.95
N LEU A 577 -9.68 -35.34 7.90
CA LEU A 577 -9.98 -36.65 7.32
C LEU A 577 -9.69 -36.71 5.81
N GLN A 578 -9.95 -35.63 5.07
CA GLN A 578 -9.82 -35.56 3.61
C GLN A 578 -8.47 -35.01 3.14
N MET A 579 -7.54 -34.70 4.05
CA MET A 579 -6.24 -34.08 3.75
C MET A 579 -5.48 -34.73 2.58
N PRO A 580 -5.40 -36.08 2.47
CA PRO A 580 -4.71 -36.71 1.34
C PRO A 580 -5.35 -36.40 -0.03
N GLU A 581 -6.69 -36.37 -0.11
CA GLU A 581 -7.39 -36.06 -1.36
C GLU A 581 -7.31 -34.56 -1.69
N ILE A 582 -7.32 -33.70 -0.66
CA ILE A 582 -7.12 -32.25 -0.81
C ILE A 582 -5.74 -31.97 -1.44
N LYS A 583 -4.67 -32.50 -0.84
CA LYS A 583 -3.29 -32.33 -1.33
C LYS A 583 -3.10 -32.89 -2.73
N LYS A 584 -3.72 -34.04 -3.02
CA LYS A 584 -3.71 -34.61 -4.38
C LYS A 584 -4.41 -33.71 -5.40
N ALA A 585 -5.50 -33.06 -5.00
CA ALA A 585 -6.23 -32.15 -5.87
C ALA A 585 -5.51 -30.79 -6.05
N GLU A 586 -4.74 -30.33 -5.06
CA GLU A 586 -3.87 -29.15 -5.17
C GLU A 586 -2.65 -29.39 -6.09
N ALA A 587 -2.09 -30.60 -6.08
CA ALA A 587 -0.96 -30.95 -6.95
C ALA A 587 -1.34 -31.18 -8.43
N ALA A 588 -2.63 -31.20 -8.76
CA ALA A 588 -3.09 -31.38 -10.14
C ALA A 588 -2.91 -30.07 -10.94
N PRO A 589 -2.40 -30.12 -12.19
CA PRO A 589 -2.21 -28.92 -13.00
C PRO A 589 -3.54 -28.18 -13.22
N HIS A 590 -3.56 -26.89 -12.88
CA HIS A 590 -4.73 -26.03 -12.99
C HIS A 590 -5.23 -25.97 -14.45
N GLN A 591 -6.55 -26.12 -14.64
CA GLN A 591 -7.19 -25.99 -15.96
C GLN A 591 -7.56 -24.54 -16.31
N SER A 592 -7.38 -23.58 -15.40
CA SER A 592 -7.70 -22.17 -15.60
C SER A 592 -6.65 -21.28 -14.92
N GLU A 593 -6.18 -20.25 -15.62
CA GLU A 593 -5.24 -19.24 -15.10
C GLU A 593 -5.83 -18.37 -13.97
N ASP A 594 -7.17 -18.35 -13.81
CA ASP A 594 -7.87 -17.43 -12.89
C ASP A 594 -8.32 -18.03 -11.54
N ALA A 595 -8.01 -19.29 -11.25
CA ALA A 595 -8.43 -19.93 -10.00
C ALA A 595 -7.23 -20.17 -9.09
N GLU A 596 -6.82 -19.12 -8.36
CA GLU A 596 -6.02 -19.30 -7.15
C GLU A 596 -6.83 -20.16 -6.18
N ARG A 597 -6.48 -21.44 -6.08
CA ARG A 597 -7.02 -22.31 -5.05
C ARG A 597 -6.22 -22.05 -3.79
N ASN A 598 -6.91 -21.76 -2.69
CA ASN A 598 -6.27 -21.61 -1.40
C ASN A 598 -5.50 -22.90 -1.06
N ASP A 599 -4.18 -22.80 -0.89
CA ASP A 599 -3.36 -23.89 -0.37
C ASP A 599 -3.80 -24.19 1.06
N ILE A 600 -4.15 -25.44 1.34
CA ILE A 600 -4.66 -25.84 2.64
C ILE A 600 -3.67 -25.56 3.78
N ASP A 601 -2.36 -25.66 3.55
CA ASP A 601 -1.38 -25.46 4.61
C ASP A 601 -1.28 -23.98 4.99
N SER A 602 -1.30 -23.10 3.98
CA SER A 602 -1.42 -21.64 4.15
C SER A 602 -2.69 -21.25 4.88
N VAL A 603 -3.86 -21.78 4.47
CA VAL A 603 -5.15 -21.48 5.12
C VAL A 603 -5.16 -21.87 6.59
N LEU A 604 -4.73 -23.09 6.89
CA LEU A 604 -4.70 -23.57 8.27
C LEU A 604 -3.67 -22.80 9.09
N GLY A 605 -2.52 -22.46 8.50
CA GLY A 605 -1.51 -21.60 9.11
C GLY A 605 -2.09 -20.24 9.53
N SER A 606 -2.73 -19.53 8.59
CA SER A 606 -3.41 -18.25 8.87
C SER A 606 -4.51 -18.41 9.90
N PHE A 607 -5.43 -19.38 9.73
CA PHE A 607 -6.53 -19.60 10.67
C PHE A 607 -6.04 -19.80 12.11
N PHE A 608 -5.05 -20.67 12.32
CA PHE A 608 -4.54 -20.92 13.67
C PHE A 608 -3.72 -19.74 14.21
N GLY A 609 -2.99 -19.02 13.34
CA GLY A 609 -2.26 -17.81 13.71
C GLY A 609 -3.18 -16.68 14.16
N ASP A 610 -4.23 -16.39 13.39
CA ASP A 610 -5.19 -15.32 13.65
C ASP A 610 -5.97 -15.54 14.95
N HIS A 611 -6.23 -16.81 15.28
CA HIS A 611 -6.93 -17.19 16.51
C HIS A 611 -5.99 -17.58 17.65
N ALA A 612 -4.71 -17.15 17.60
CA ALA A 612 -3.77 -17.34 18.70
C ALA A 612 -4.25 -16.71 20.01
N TYR A 613 -5.06 -15.66 19.91
CA TYR A 613 -5.52 -14.87 21.05
C TYR A 613 -7.04 -14.66 21.02
N THR A 614 -7.81 -15.70 21.34
CA THR A 614 -9.24 -15.55 21.61
C THR A 614 -9.48 -15.07 23.04
N ALA A 615 -10.43 -14.17 23.26
CA ALA A 615 -10.74 -13.65 24.61
C ALA A 615 -11.26 -14.75 25.58
N ASP A 616 -11.78 -15.86 25.05
CA ASP A 616 -12.24 -17.01 25.82
C ASP A 616 -11.19 -18.14 25.90
N GLN A 617 -10.87 -18.57 27.13
CA GLN A 617 -9.88 -19.62 27.38
C GLN A 617 -10.34 -20.98 26.85
N SER A 618 -11.65 -21.31 26.93
CA SER A 618 -12.14 -22.60 26.44
C SER A 618 -12.03 -22.72 24.93
N GLN A 619 -12.23 -21.61 24.21
CA GLN A 619 -12.03 -21.52 22.77
C GLN A 619 -10.55 -21.65 22.43
N GLN A 620 -9.65 -20.98 23.17
CA GLN A 620 -8.20 -21.08 22.97
C GLN A 620 -7.69 -22.52 23.17
N ASP A 621 -8.12 -23.19 24.24
CA ASP A 621 -7.77 -24.59 24.52
C ASP A 621 -8.22 -25.52 23.38
N LYS A 622 -9.39 -25.25 22.81
CA LYS A 622 -9.94 -26.03 21.69
C LYS A 622 -9.16 -25.76 20.39
N ILE A 623 -8.79 -24.52 20.11
CA ILE A 623 -7.97 -24.15 18.95
C ILE A 623 -6.59 -24.81 19.07
N SER A 624 -5.93 -24.70 20.23
CA SER A 624 -4.66 -25.36 20.51
C SER A 624 -4.74 -26.87 20.26
N ALA A 625 -5.79 -27.54 20.72
CA ALA A 625 -5.99 -28.98 20.49
C ALA A 625 -6.10 -29.33 19.00
N TYR A 626 -6.79 -28.52 18.19
CA TYR A 626 -6.88 -28.74 16.74
C TYR A 626 -5.59 -28.39 16.01
N TYR A 627 -4.85 -27.38 16.47
CA TYR A 627 -3.54 -27.05 15.90
C TYR A 627 -2.54 -28.22 16.12
N LYS A 628 -2.52 -28.83 17.33
CA LYS A 628 -1.74 -30.05 17.59
C LYS A 628 -2.13 -31.22 16.66
N LYS A 629 -3.42 -31.41 16.39
CA LYS A 629 -3.87 -32.41 15.40
C LYS A 629 -3.30 -32.11 14.01
N TYR A 630 -3.34 -30.86 13.57
CA TYR A 630 -2.80 -30.45 12.28
C TYR A 630 -1.28 -30.70 12.19
N ILE A 631 -0.52 -30.37 13.24
CA ILE A 631 0.93 -30.66 13.31
C ILE A 631 1.22 -32.16 13.20
N ALA A 632 0.41 -33.01 13.85
CA ALA A 632 0.57 -34.45 13.74
C ALA A 632 0.31 -34.95 12.31
N LEU A 633 -0.65 -34.35 11.58
CA LEU A 633 -0.96 -34.68 10.20
C LEU A 633 0.11 -34.20 9.21
N SER A 634 0.79 -33.09 9.50
CA SER A 634 1.90 -32.59 8.68
C SER A 634 3.21 -33.37 8.87
N GLY A 635 3.21 -34.41 9.70
CA GLY A 635 4.39 -35.21 10.00
C GLY A 635 5.41 -34.49 10.90
N GLY A 636 4.99 -33.46 11.63
CA GLY A 636 5.89 -32.67 12.48
C GLY A 636 6.79 -31.74 11.69
N ASN A 637 6.25 -31.09 10.65
CA ASN A 637 6.95 -30.08 9.87
C ASN A 637 7.61 -29.03 10.80
N PRO A 638 8.93 -28.76 10.66
CA PRO A 638 9.65 -27.83 11.52
C PRO A 638 9.08 -26.40 11.56
N ALA A 639 8.64 -25.85 10.42
CA ALA A 639 8.07 -24.51 10.36
C ALA A 639 6.73 -24.44 11.07
N LEU A 640 5.92 -25.49 10.94
CA LEU A 640 4.64 -25.54 11.64
C LEU A 640 4.80 -25.72 13.16
N LEU A 641 5.83 -26.47 13.59
CA LEU A 641 6.21 -26.56 15.00
C LEU A 641 6.71 -25.23 15.55
N GLN A 642 7.47 -24.45 14.76
CA GLN A 642 7.90 -23.10 15.14
C GLN A 642 6.71 -22.15 15.29
N ALA A 643 5.80 -22.15 14.31
CA ALA A 643 4.58 -21.34 14.37
C ALA A 643 3.73 -21.69 15.59
N TYR A 644 3.61 -22.98 15.92
CA TYR A 644 2.94 -23.44 17.14
C TYR A 644 3.64 -22.98 18.42
N PHE A 645 4.97 -23.04 18.44
CA PHE A 645 5.76 -22.51 19.55
C PHE A 645 5.47 -21.01 19.76
N TYR A 646 5.44 -20.20 18.70
CA TYR A 646 5.10 -18.78 18.78
C TYR A 646 3.66 -18.52 19.22
N PHE A 647 2.70 -19.35 18.75
CA PHE A 647 1.33 -19.34 19.23
C PHE A 647 1.27 -19.51 20.76
N VAL A 648 2.01 -20.48 21.32
CA VAL A 648 2.06 -20.70 22.78
C VAL A 648 2.80 -19.58 23.50
N GLN A 649 3.89 -19.06 22.93
CA GLN A 649 4.68 -17.98 23.50
C GLN A 649 3.85 -16.70 23.70
N ASN A 650 3.02 -16.35 22.72
CA ASN A 650 2.17 -15.16 22.79
C ASN A 650 1.08 -15.28 23.87
N GLY A 651 0.65 -16.51 24.19
CA GLY A 651 -0.30 -16.84 25.27
C GLY A 651 0.36 -17.29 26.58
N LEU A 652 1.65 -17.00 26.78
CA LEU A 652 2.40 -17.52 27.92
C LEU A 652 1.83 -17.02 29.25
N SER A 653 1.51 -17.96 30.13
CA SER A 653 1.03 -17.74 31.48
C SER A 653 1.59 -18.84 32.40
N PRO A 654 1.48 -18.70 33.72
CA PRO A 654 1.88 -19.77 34.64
C PRO A 654 1.18 -21.12 34.39
N LYS A 655 0.01 -21.13 33.72
CA LYS A 655 -0.70 -22.37 33.35
C LYS A 655 -0.16 -23.04 32.09
N THR A 656 0.41 -22.25 31.17
CA THR A 656 0.91 -22.70 29.86
C THR A 656 2.43 -22.86 29.84
N GLU A 657 3.12 -22.60 30.95
CA GLU A 657 4.59 -22.73 31.09
C GLU A 657 5.13 -24.07 30.60
N ARG A 658 4.52 -25.18 31.03
CA ARG A 658 4.95 -26.53 30.60
C ARG A 658 4.81 -26.70 29.09
N GLU A 659 3.71 -26.22 28.53
CA GLU A 659 3.42 -26.32 27.11
C GLU A 659 4.36 -25.46 26.28
N TYR A 660 4.74 -24.28 26.76
CA TYR A 660 5.73 -23.42 26.13
C TYR A 660 7.10 -24.09 26.03
N LEU A 661 7.55 -24.71 27.12
CA LEU A 661 8.82 -25.43 27.14
C LEU A 661 8.79 -26.69 26.26
N ASP A 662 7.66 -27.40 26.24
CA ASP A 662 7.50 -28.61 25.43
C ASP A 662 7.37 -28.29 23.94
N SER A 663 6.60 -27.27 23.55
CA SER A 663 6.49 -26.86 22.14
C SER A 663 7.83 -26.37 21.58
N TYR A 664 8.61 -25.62 22.38
CA TYR A 664 9.96 -25.26 21.99
C TYR A 664 10.88 -26.47 21.87
N ALA A 665 10.78 -27.44 22.80
CA ALA A 665 11.57 -28.66 22.73
C ALA A 665 11.28 -29.44 21.44
N ASP A 666 10.00 -29.55 21.05
CA ASP A 666 9.57 -30.25 19.84
C ASP A 666 10.10 -29.55 18.58
N PHE A 667 9.98 -28.22 18.50
CA PHE A 667 10.58 -27.43 17.43
C PHE A 667 12.11 -27.60 17.38
N PHE A 668 12.80 -27.44 18.50
CA PHE A 668 14.26 -27.58 18.56
C PHE A 668 14.71 -28.97 18.10
N ASN A 669 13.99 -30.03 18.50
CA ASN A 669 14.33 -31.41 18.14
C ASN A 669 13.93 -31.78 16.71
N SER A 670 13.01 -31.06 16.07
CA SER A 670 12.72 -31.24 14.64
C SER A 670 13.88 -30.73 13.77
N VAL A 671 14.54 -29.65 14.21
CA VAL A 671 15.70 -29.04 13.54
C VAL A 671 17.01 -29.72 13.93
N ILE A 672 17.34 -29.78 15.23
CA ILE A 672 18.65 -30.21 15.74
C ILE A 672 18.66 -31.71 16.04
N LYS A 673 19.27 -32.49 15.14
CA LYS A 673 19.50 -33.93 15.31
C LYS A 673 20.87 -34.21 15.94
N PRO A 674 20.96 -35.06 16.99
CA PRO A 674 22.22 -35.36 17.69
C PRO A 674 23.36 -35.90 16.81
N GLU A 675 23.00 -36.61 15.74
CA GLU A 675 23.91 -37.30 14.82
C GLU A 675 24.59 -36.40 13.78
N SER A 676 24.20 -35.12 13.68
CA SER A 676 24.71 -34.17 12.67
C SER A 676 25.24 -32.88 13.30
N GLY A 677 26.10 -32.17 12.57
CA GLY A 677 26.59 -30.86 12.99
C GLY A 677 25.46 -29.85 13.17
N VAL A 678 25.61 -28.87 14.07
CA VAL A 678 24.59 -27.81 14.29
C VAL A 678 24.32 -27.03 13.00
N ILE A 679 25.37 -26.62 12.28
CA ILE A 679 25.22 -25.88 11.03
C ILE A 679 24.58 -26.73 9.94
N GLU A 680 24.98 -28.01 9.80
CA GLU A 680 24.38 -28.94 8.84
C GLU A 680 22.87 -29.15 9.09
N ASN A 681 22.48 -29.29 10.36
CA ASN A 681 21.08 -29.40 10.75
C ASN A 681 20.28 -28.16 10.36
N LEU A 682 20.84 -26.97 10.59
CA LEU A 682 20.22 -25.72 10.20
C LEU A 682 20.16 -25.60 8.67
N ASP A 683 21.22 -25.98 7.92
CA ASP A 683 21.30 -25.86 6.45
C ASP A 683 20.18 -26.69 5.82
N ARG A 684 20.00 -27.91 6.34
CA ARG A 684 18.91 -28.81 5.96
C ARG A 684 17.54 -28.18 6.25
N ALA A 685 17.32 -27.69 7.46
CA ALA A 685 16.04 -27.09 7.84
C ALA A 685 15.70 -25.88 6.95
N PHE A 686 16.70 -25.04 6.64
CA PHE A 686 16.53 -23.88 5.76
C PHE A 686 16.13 -24.28 4.34
N GLY A 687 16.78 -25.28 3.75
CA GLY A 687 16.43 -25.75 2.42
C GLY A 687 15.12 -26.53 2.33
N GLU A 688 14.69 -27.20 3.41
CA GLU A 688 13.53 -28.11 3.39
C GLU A 688 12.22 -27.47 3.90
N SER A 689 12.29 -26.60 4.91
CA SER A 689 11.09 -26.13 5.64
C SER A 689 11.02 -24.63 5.82
N PHE A 690 12.11 -23.91 5.55
CA PHE A 690 12.22 -22.46 5.76
C PHE A 690 12.72 -21.75 4.50
N SER A 691 12.42 -22.29 3.32
CA SER A 691 12.86 -21.76 2.03
C SER A 691 12.33 -20.35 1.75
N ASP A 692 11.24 -19.96 2.42
CA ASP A 692 10.58 -18.66 2.25
C ASP A 692 11.25 -17.55 3.08
N HIS A 693 12.21 -17.89 3.96
CA HIS A 693 13.03 -16.87 4.62
C HIS A 693 13.89 -16.14 3.59
N THR A 694 13.99 -14.82 3.73
CA THR A 694 14.73 -13.95 2.82
C THR A 694 16.22 -14.29 2.75
N ASP A 695 16.81 -14.73 3.86
CA ASP A 695 18.22 -15.11 3.91
C ASP A 695 18.57 -16.07 5.06
N TRP A 696 19.67 -16.80 4.82
CA TRP A 696 20.22 -17.82 5.71
C TRP A 696 20.79 -17.26 7.02
N GLN A 697 21.25 -16.00 7.04
CA GLN A 697 21.81 -15.39 8.25
C GLN A 697 20.69 -15.02 9.23
N GLY A 698 19.59 -14.46 8.73
CA GLY A 698 18.37 -14.17 9.48
C GLY A 698 17.82 -15.41 10.17
N PHE A 699 17.63 -16.51 9.43
CA PHE A 699 17.14 -17.77 10.01
C PHE A 699 18.04 -18.30 11.15
N LYS A 700 19.37 -18.30 10.98
CA LYS A 700 20.30 -18.71 12.05
C LYS A 700 20.16 -17.83 13.29
N TYR A 701 20.10 -16.52 13.08
CA TYR A 701 19.98 -15.55 14.16
C TYR A 701 18.69 -15.81 14.94
N GLU A 702 17.55 -15.90 14.27
CA GLU A 702 16.24 -16.20 14.89
C GLU A 702 16.23 -17.51 15.66
N PHE A 703 16.79 -18.59 15.08
CA PHE A 703 16.89 -19.89 15.74
C PHE A 703 17.73 -19.79 17.02
N SER A 704 18.91 -19.17 16.94
CA SER A 704 19.82 -18.99 18.08
C SER A 704 19.24 -18.09 19.17
N ASN A 705 18.55 -17.02 18.77
CA ASN A 705 17.90 -16.08 19.68
C ASN A 705 16.71 -16.74 20.40
N SER A 706 15.90 -17.52 19.69
CA SER A 706 14.80 -18.29 20.29
C SER A 706 15.35 -19.30 21.31
N ALA A 707 16.41 -20.03 20.95
CA ALA A 707 17.08 -20.98 21.85
C ALA A 707 17.60 -20.31 23.12
N ASN A 708 18.20 -19.13 23.01
CA ASN A 708 18.65 -18.40 24.18
C ASN A 708 17.48 -17.85 25.01
N THR A 709 16.45 -17.30 24.37
CA THR A 709 15.29 -16.70 25.04
C THR A 709 14.53 -17.74 25.87
N VAL A 710 14.28 -18.94 25.32
CA VAL A 710 13.63 -20.01 26.08
C VAL A 710 14.53 -20.52 27.21
N ALA A 711 15.84 -20.59 26.98
CA ALA A 711 16.79 -20.99 28.02
C ALA A 711 16.89 -19.95 29.17
N TRP A 712 16.83 -18.66 28.84
CA TRP A 712 16.78 -17.57 29.82
C TRP A 712 15.52 -17.62 30.67
N TYR A 713 14.37 -17.95 30.07
CA TYR A 713 13.12 -18.11 30.80
C TYR A 713 13.24 -19.11 31.97
N VAL A 714 13.96 -20.23 31.76
CA VAL A 714 14.25 -21.24 32.79
C VAL A 714 15.10 -20.66 33.93
N VAL A 715 16.06 -19.78 33.63
CA VAL A 715 16.88 -19.07 34.63
C VAL A 715 16.02 -18.11 35.45
N GLU A 716 15.28 -17.23 34.77
CA GLU A 716 14.47 -16.18 35.36
C GLU A 716 13.41 -16.75 36.32
N HIS A 717 12.75 -17.84 35.91
CA HIS A 717 11.70 -18.49 36.69
C HIS A 717 12.24 -19.57 37.64
N LYS A 718 13.56 -19.80 37.65
CA LYS A 718 14.26 -20.77 38.52
C LYS A 718 13.66 -22.17 38.47
N LEU A 719 13.39 -22.65 37.27
CA LEU A 719 12.72 -23.94 37.07
C LEU A 719 13.63 -25.13 37.47
N GLY A 720 13.00 -26.30 37.61
CA GLY A 720 13.63 -27.49 38.17
C GLY A 720 14.68 -28.15 37.27
N LYS A 721 15.36 -29.15 37.83
CA LYS A 721 16.46 -29.89 37.17
C LYS A 721 16.14 -30.43 35.75
N PRO A 722 14.96 -31.03 35.47
CA PRO A 722 14.65 -31.51 34.13
C PRO A 722 14.64 -30.41 33.06
N ASP A 723 14.22 -29.19 33.42
CA ASP A 723 14.16 -28.06 32.51
C ASP A 723 15.53 -27.39 32.36
N LEU A 724 16.34 -27.36 33.42
CA LEU A 724 17.73 -26.91 33.36
C LEU A 724 18.57 -27.72 32.36
N GLU A 725 18.42 -29.04 32.31
CA GLU A 725 19.17 -29.88 31.36
C GLU A 725 18.78 -29.60 29.90
N LYS A 726 17.49 -29.37 29.62
CA LYS A 726 17.01 -28.95 28.30
C LYS A 726 17.53 -27.56 27.94
N ALA A 727 17.39 -26.59 28.84
CA ALA A 727 17.84 -25.21 28.65
C ALA A 727 19.35 -25.10 28.40
N ILE A 728 20.17 -25.88 29.13
CA ILE A 728 21.61 -25.97 28.85
C ILE A 728 21.86 -26.42 27.42
N ARG A 729 21.15 -27.45 26.94
CA ARG A 729 21.32 -27.93 25.56
C ARG A 729 20.94 -26.86 24.52
N TRP A 730 19.85 -26.14 24.74
CA TRP A 730 19.41 -25.05 23.87
C TRP A 730 20.43 -23.90 23.85
N SER A 731 20.88 -23.46 25.02
CA SER A 731 21.86 -22.39 25.18
C SER A 731 23.26 -22.77 24.67
N GLU A 732 23.67 -24.04 24.80
CA GLU A 732 24.90 -24.52 24.16
C GLU A 732 24.81 -24.44 22.63
N VAL A 733 23.65 -24.69 22.04
CA VAL A 733 23.46 -24.58 20.58
C VAL A 733 23.41 -23.12 20.13
N SER A 734 22.72 -22.22 20.83
CA SER A 734 22.75 -20.79 20.52
C SER A 734 24.19 -20.24 20.54
N HIS A 735 24.96 -20.62 21.56
CA HIS A 735 26.37 -20.24 21.67
C HIS A 735 27.26 -20.84 20.56
N ARG A 736 26.98 -22.06 20.08
CA ARG A 736 27.73 -22.64 18.95
C ARG A 736 27.46 -21.91 17.63
N ILE A 737 26.27 -21.35 17.47
CA ILE A 737 25.88 -20.58 16.29
C ILE A 737 26.52 -19.19 16.35
N ASP A 738 26.37 -18.49 17.48
CA ASP A 738 27.01 -17.19 17.74
C ASP A 738 27.88 -17.22 19.00
N SER A 739 29.13 -17.61 18.79
CA SER A 739 30.11 -17.80 19.87
C SER A 739 30.60 -16.52 20.54
N LYS A 740 30.26 -15.35 20.00
CA LYS A 740 30.72 -14.04 20.51
C LYS A 740 29.61 -13.24 21.18
N ASN A 741 28.38 -13.73 21.16
CA ASN A 741 27.26 -13.04 21.78
C ASN A 741 27.35 -13.11 23.32
N ALA A 742 27.49 -11.94 23.96
CA ALA A 742 27.63 -11.83 25.42
C ALA A 742 26.39 -12.35 26.15
N TYR A 743 25.18 -12.06 25.65
CA TYR A 743 23.92 -12.50 26.25
C TYR A 743 23.77 -14.02 26.26
N PHE A 744 24.23 -14.68 25.18
CA PHE A 744 24.15 -16.14 25.07
C PHE A 744 25.12 -16.82 26.04
N LEU A 745 26.30 -16.24 26.21
CA LEU A 745 27.31 -16.73 27.16
C LEU A 745 26.83 -16.59 28.61
N ASP A 746 26.23 -15.46 28.98
CA ASP A 746 25.72 -15.23 30.34
C ASP A 746 24.55 -16.15 30.68
N THR A 747 23.58 -16.30 29.77
CA THR A 747 22.49 -17.27 29.93
C THR A 747 23.04 -18.68 30.18
N LEU A 748 24.03 -19.11 29.39
CA LEU A 748 24.67 -20.41 29.53
C LEU A 748 25.42 -20.57 30.86
N ALA A 749 26.13 -19.52 31.30
CA ALA A 749 26.86 -19.52 32.55
C ALA A 749 25.92 -19.65 33.76
N GLN A 750 24.84 -18.87 33.78
CA GLN A 750 23.82 -18.92 34.82
C GLN A 750 23.16 -20.31 34.89
N LEU A 751 22.84 -20.91 33.76
CA LEU A 751 22.31 -22.28 33.69
C LEU A 751 23.30 -23.33 34.23
N TYR A 752 24.58 -23.24 33.89
CA TYR A 752 25.60 -24.13 34.47
C TYR A 752 25.70 -23.96 35.98
N TYR A 753 25.59 -22.72 36.48
CA TYR A 753 25.66 -22.46 37.91
C TYR A 753 24.49 -23.09 38.66
N LEU A 754 23.27 -22.86 38.16
CA LEU A 754 22.04 -23.44 38.70
C LEU A 754 22.03 -24.97 38.64
N ASN A 755 22.65 -25.56 37.61
CA ASN A 755 22.83 -27.01 37.50
C ASN A 755 24.04 -27.56 38.29
N GLY A 756 24.70 -26.73 39.12
CA GLY A 756 25.80 -27.15 40.01
C GLY A 756 27.18 -27.25 39.35
N GLN A 757 27.32 -26.92 38.07
CA GLN A 757 28.57 -26.93 37.32
C GLN A 757 29.37 -25.63 37.54
N LYS A 758 29.61 -25.26 38.80
CA LYS A 758 30.09 -23.92 39.21
C LYS A 758 31.37 -23.44 38.53
N GLN A 759 32.37 -24.31 38.36
CA GLN A 759 33.63 -23.92 37.69
C GLN A 759 33.43 -23.66 36.20
N LYS A 760 32.58 -24.47 35.54
CA LYS A 760 32.21 -24.28 34.13
C LYS A 760 31.41 -22.99 33.94
N ALA A 761 30.52 -22.69 34.89
CA ALA A 761 29.76 -21.44 34.93
C ALA A 761 30.67 -20.22 35.01
N ILE A 762 31.57 -20.16 36.01
CA ILE A 762 32.49 -19.03 36.19
C ILE A 762 33.35 -18.81 34.94
N ALA A 763 33.92 -19.86 34.36
CA ALA A 763 34.72 -19.75 33.13
C ALA A 763 33.90 -19.28 31.92
N THR A 764 32.60 -19.59 31.87
CA THR A 764 31.69 -19.13 30.82
C THR A 764 31.31 -17.66 31.03
N GLU A 765 31.06 -17.25 32.27
CA GLU A 765 30.74 -15.86 32.63
C GLU A 765 31.92 -14.92 32.42
N GLU A 766 33.16 -15.37 32.67
CA GLU A 766 34.36 -14.60 32.31
C GLU A 766 34.43 -14.28 30.82
N ARG A 767 33.97 -15.21 29.97
CA ARG A 767 33.86 -14.99 28.53
C ARG A 767 32.70 -14.06 28.20
N ALA A 768 31.57 -14.16 28.91
CA ALA A 768 30.42 -13.26 28.76
C ALA A 768 30.83 -11.80 29.06
N ALA A 769 31.42 -11.55 30.23
CA ALA A 769 31.92 -10.24 30.62
C ALA A 769 32.98 -9.70 29.64
N SER A 770 33.88 -10.55 29.15
CA SER A 770 34.87 -10.17 28.15
C SER A 770 34.24 -9.78 26.81
N ALA A 771 33.20 -10.50 26.37
CA ALA A 771 32.45 -10.17 25.15
C ALA A 771 31.62 -8.88 25.33
N ALA A 772 31.02 -8.68 26.51
CA ALA A 772 30.25 -7.49 26.86
C ALA A 772 31.10 -6.21 26.87
N ALA A 773 32.42 -6.31 27.05
CA ALA A 773 33.33 -5.17 27.00
C ALA A 773 33.23 -4.36 25.69
N GLY A 774 32.82 -5.01 24.59
CA GLY A 774 32.60 -4.39 23.28
C GLY A 774 31.23 -3.73 23.08
N LEU A 775 30.31 -3.78 24.05
CA LEU A 775 29.00 -3.12 23.99
C LEU A 775 29.11 -1.62 24.35
N ASP A 776 28.16 -0.80 23.92
CA ASP A 776 28.20 0.65 24.21
C ASP A 776 27.58 1.04 25.57
N ASP A 777 26.85 0.13 26.21
CA ASP A 777 26.14 0.38 27.47
C ASP A 777 26.98 0.00 28.70
N PRO A 778 27.42 0.97 29.54
CA PRO A 778 28.20 0.70 30.75
C PRO A 778 27.41 -0.01 31.85
N ALA A 779 26.09 0.19 31.93
CA ALA A 779 25.25 -0.45 32.95
C ALA A 779 25.13 -1.94 32.68
N VAL A 780 24.98 -2.32 31.41
CA VAL A 780 24.97 -3.71 30.97
C VAL A 780 26.31 -4.37 31.31
N LYS A 781 27.46 -3.73 31.05
CA LYS A 781 28.79 -4.26 31.42
C LYS A 781 28.93 -4.54 32.91
N LEU A 782 28.46 -3.61 33.75
CA LEU A 782 28.53 -3.75 35.20
C LEU A 782 27.72 -4.97 35.69
N GLN A 783 26.59 -5.27 35.06
CA GLN A 783 25.77 -6.44 35.41
C GLN A 783 26.53 -7.76 35.24
N TYR A 784 27.26 -7.95 34.13
CA TYR A 784 28.09 -9.15 33.92
C TYR A 784 29.21 -9.26 34.97
N GLU A 785 29.87 -8.14 35.31
CA GLU A 785 30.90 -8.14 36.36
C GLU A 785 30.33 -8.50 37.74
N GLU A 786 29.16 -7.97 38.08
CA GLU A 786 28.46 -8.29 39.33
C GLU A 786 28.03 -9.75 39.41
N ILE A 787 27.48 -10.29 38.31
CA ILE A 787 27.08 -11.71 38.22
C ILE A 787 28.31 -12.60 38.39
N LEU A 788 29.41 -12.30 37.67
CA LEU A 788 30.68 -13.02 37.79
C LEU A 788 31.21 -13.02 39.23
N GLU A 789 31.20 -11.87 39.90
CA GLU A 789 31.64 -11.74 41.28
C GLU A 789 30.76 -12.54 42.25
N LYS A 790 29.44 -12.53 42.06
CA LYS A 790 28.50 -13.35 42.86
C LYS A 790 28.77 -14.84 42.65
N MET A 791 28.99 -15.28 41.41
CA MET A 791 29.31 -16.67 41.11
C MET A 791 30.63 -17.11 41.78
N LYS A 792 31.68 -16.28 41.68
CA LYS A 792 33.00 -16.51 42.32
C LYS A 792 32.92 -16.60 43.84
N LYS A 793 32.10 -15.76 44.48
CA LYS A 793 31.89 -15.74 45.94
C LYS A 793 30.95 -16.83 46.45
N GLY A 794 30.28 -17.55 45.56
CA GLY A 794 29.31 -18.56 45.97
C GLY A 794 27.96 -17.99 46.41
N THR A 795 27.66 -16.73 46.06
CA THR A 795 26.50 -15.97 46.53
C THR A 795 25.52 -15.64 45.40
N TYR A 796 25.65 -16.29 44.25
CA TYR A 796 24.72 -16.20 43.14
C TYR A 796 23.47 -17.05 43.41
#